data_AF-A0A369KCI5-F1
#
_entry.id   AF-A0A369KCI5-F1
#
_cell.length_a   1.000
_cell.length_b   1.000
_cell.length_c   1.000
_cell.angle_alpha   90.00
_cell.angle_beta   90.00
_cell.angle_gamma   90.00
#
_symmetry.space_group_name_H-M   'P 1'
#
loop_
_entity.id
_entity.type
_entity.pdbx_description
1 polymer ?
#
loop_
_entity_poly.entity_id
_entity_poly.type
_entity_poly.pdbx_seq_one_letter_code
_entity_poly.pdbx_strand_id
1 'polypeptide(L)'
;MEYICRDSTDDLIRYTFEDDASLSWSWGHISKASQALAAAAMNLKDVPFESYSQETGPAGQYLELDWARDKDWFWPEIPWRTHVPAQSADNPDSWWGDFRDTSWGHSWIELDSSHSYILNSEWADQCLEDLQHMADCCTAIKVDGIYPNTNPSPALFYGSLEGRVYDTIHEAEVHTATLKRYMMDGIGFLWWFKETFHDWKTGLSDEIIEHIEAWTSSLKVKRGVLLDLSRDWPCVDIYQMARQDVPVTYAWTAKEAQDPRFQRFSPEFINAYWDYVDTIPSGIERYFAVPDLRERFPAIMDYDDYLQNGMAGFTPDGFYPGPERNNARVFVCDFEGWRRREITDPDLKEALRTRYHARMLWDNRERVVLYWRFRPRPPPTVGSTMDVDVVQENLHELRALYYFQYAPHSGRSFDREHGELERPPLVETPPHHHELHLHDEPQNSGSLEQRLSSVSRTSTPTHPREGRAKVRSRHQPYDKHSVRHQPISVSSAASDRESRHGGNRSLASRLSDAPHASRIPPALAQRISSPASTRAGLPTPSDIAWGGRRGYDEVGSADLRNWRASDDMDGNTFAAEEFRQSVEEARVGMNPDKSFSALNARCVWHPDVLHYGILQIPLRETSVRLKLHAILDDNKITIAELLNWAISRRLRFSIAYGDSDLKHFLPNNPSEGDHSYGALYRGHRTEVTLRFNRGPADFIEQWKTAATTILLRPHARAVVFHGGLLSRIGEMFRRDELIIDAMSGPSIAVTLHRQGALDTRHPAMAWSDQLSTDECNLLYGFTSGDPNKAETDRTLWPTEAHLWDFLAEYSGSWSVTCETIFSDILSKVERGVMEPLTRGGWSQYLKNKRYREWTPLGAPTDEKWRRAASMTELYYPSTERWHGSRLEDIELPPAVQM
;
A
#
# COMPACT_ATOMS: atom_id res chain seq x y z
N MET A 1 32.59 3.52 -11.56
CA MET A 1 31.64 2.50 -12.02
C MET A 1 32.32 1.16 -11.85
N GLU A 2 31.79 0.36 -10.95
CA GLU A 2 32.33 -0.95 -10.59
C GLU A 2 31.44 -2.02 -11.22
N TYR A 3 32.00 -2.88 -12.07
CA TYR A 3 31.20 -3.89 -12.79
C TYR A 3 31.07 -5.22 -12.03
N ILE A 4 31.92 -5.41 -11.02
CA ILE A 4 31.90 -6.53 -10.08
C ILE A 4 31.80 -5.90 -8.69
N CYS A 5 30.93 -6.46 -7.85
CA CYS A 5 30.72 -5.97 -6.49
C CYS A 5 31.97 -6.18 -5.62
N ARG A 6 32.15 -5.25 -4.68
CA ARG A 6 33.15 -5.34 -3.62
C ARG A 6 32.50 -5.60 -2.28
N ASP A 7 33.25 -6.26 -1.41
CA ASP A 7 32.87 -6.49 -0.03
C ASP A 7 33.32 -5.34 0.90
N SER A 8 33.16 -5.52 2.21
CA SER A 8 33.59 -4.52 3.21
C SER A 8 35.11 -4.35 3.30
N THR A 9 35.90 -5.30 2.81
CA THR A 9 37.37 -5.26 2.77
C THR A 9 37.89 -4.67 1.46
N ASP A 10 37.00 -4.15 0.61
CA ASP A 10 37.26 -3.62 -0.73
C ASP A 10 37.76 -4.70 -1.72
N ASP A 11 37.57 -5.99 -1.41
CA ASP A 11 37.93 -7.09 -2.29
C ASP A 11 36.80 -7.42 -3.28
N LEU A 12 37.16 -7.86 -4.50
CA LEU A 12 36.17 -8.25 -5.50
C LEU A 12 35.50 -9.57 -5.12
N ILE A 13 34.17 -9.60 -5.16
CA ILE A 13 33.39 -10.80 -4.86
C ILE A 13 33.29 -11.68 -6.11
N ARG A 14 33.71 -12.94 -5.98
CA ARG A 14 33.52 -13.97 -7.01
C ARG A 14 32.12 -14.56 -6.89
N TYR A 15 31.26 -14.32 -7.89
CA TYR A 15 29.89 -14.82 -7.82
C TYR A 15 29.89 -16.33 -8.10
N THR A 16 29.08 -17.07 -7.36
CA THR A 16 28.88 -18.50 -7.57
C THR A 16 27.46 -18.74 -8.10
N PHE A 17 27.31 -19.77 -8.92
CA PHE A 17 26.01 -20.17 -9.46
C PHE A 17 25.69 -21.60 -9.04
N GLU A 18 24.49 -21.80 -8.50
CA GLU A 18 23.93 -23.12 -8.24
C GLU A 18 23.08 -23.53 -9.45
N ASP A 19 23.69 -24.31 -10.35
CA ASP A 19 23.03 -24.86 -11.53
C ASP A 19 22.48 -26.25 -11.23
N ASP A 20 21.16 -26.40 -11.24
CA ASP A 20 20.52 -27.72 -11.34
C ASP A 20 20.13 -27.94 -12.80
N ALA A 21 20.80 -28.90 -13.46
CA ALA A 21 20.57 -29.23 -14.86
C ALA A 21 19.11 -29.65 -15.18
N SER A 22 18.30 -29.93 -14.16
CA SER A 22 16.88 -30.25 -14.29
C SER A 22 15.94 -29.04 -14.25
N LEU A 23 16.43 -27.86 -13.86
CA LEU A 23 15.63 -26.64 -13.67
C LEU A 23 15.90 -25.63 -14.79
N SER A 24 14.87 -24.84 -15.14
CA SER A 24 14.97 -23.79 -16.17
C SER A 24 15.54 -22.47 -15.65
N TRP A 25 16.14 -22.49 -14.46
CA TRP A 25 16.61 -21.32 -13.71
C TRP A 25 17.77 -21.75 -12.81
N SER A 26 18.61 -20.80 -12.40
CA SER A 26 19.70 -21.01 -11.44
C SER A 26 19.75 -19.92 -10.38
N TRP A 27 20.45 -20.17 -9.27
CA TRP A 27 20.70 -19.14 -8.25
C TRP A 27 22.06 -18.51 -8.47
N GLY A 28 22.12 -17.18 -8.53
CA GLY A 28 23.36 -16.42 -8.46
C GLY A 28 23.62 -15.91 -7.05
N HIS A 29 24.84 -16.07 -6.54
CA HIS A 29 25.22 -15.68 -5.18
C HIS A 29 26.32 -14.62 -5.20
N ILE A 30 26.04 -13.48 -4.56
CA ILE A 30 26.98 -12.37 -4.33
C ILE A 30 27.28 -12.36 -2.83
N SER A 31 28.21 -13.21 -2.40
CA SER A 31 28.56 -13.35 -0.98
C SER A 31 29.89 -14.08 -0.79
N LYS A 32 30.60 -13.78 0.31
CA LYS A 32 31.80 -14.55 0.73
C LYS A 32 31.49 -16.00 1.10
N ALA A 33 30.28 -16.26 1.61
CA ALA A 33 29.86 -17.58 2.06
C ALA A 33 28.53 -17.98 1.40
N SER A 34 28.52 -19.11 0.69
CA SER A 34 27.25 -19.72 0.28
C SER A 34 26.52 -20.21 1.53
N GLN A 35 25.24 -19.88 1.63
CA GLN A 35 24.33 -20.34 2.67
C GLN A 35 23.23 -21.15 2.00
N ALA A 36 22.85 -22.26 2.62
CA ALA A 36 21.78 -23.11 2.13
C ALA A 36 20.48 -22.32 2.01
N LEU A 37 19.82 -22.44 0.86
CA LEU A 37 18.51 -21.85 0.61
C LEU A 37 17.41 -22.82 1.05
N ALA A 38 16.31 -22.28 1.56
CA ALA A 38 15.13 -23.09 1.87
C ALA A 38 14.56 -23.69 0.57
N ALA A 39 14.21 -24.97 0.60
CA ALA A 39 13.70 -25.67 -0.59
C ALA A 39 12.41 -25.03 -1.16
N ALA A 40 11.60 -24.37 -0.32
CA ALA A 40 10.38 -23.69 -0.72
C ALA A 40 10.62 -22.28 -1.31
N ALA A 41 11.82 -21.70 -1.16
CA ALA A 41 12.07 -20.29 -1.46
C ALA A 41 11.68 -19.89 -2.88
N MET A 42 11.99 -20.72 -3.89
CA MET A 42 11.63 -20.40 -5.28
C MET A 42 10.12 -20.41 -5.52
N ASN A 43 9.38 -21.30 -4.86
CA ASN A 43 7.92 -21.37 -4.99
C ASN A 43 7.22 -20.15 -4.39
N LEU A 44 7.92 -19.39 -3.54
CA LEU A 44 7.41 -18.21 -2.86
C LEU A 44 7.78 -16.88 -3.55
N LYS A 45 8.57 -16.89 -4.64
CA LYS A 45 9.09 -15.68 -5.34
C LYS A 45 8.04 -14.59 -5.59
N ASP A 46 6.85 -15.00 -6.03
CA ASP A 46 5.75 -14.13 -6.43
C ASP A 46 4.54 -14.21 -5.48
N VAL A 47 4.70 -14.87 -4.33
CA VAL A 47 3.66 -15.00 -3.33
C VAL A 47 3.80 -13.84 -2.33
N PRO A 48 2.73 -13.08 -2.03
CA PRO A 48 2.79 -12.05 -0.99
C PRO A 48 3.19 -12.66 0.36
N PHE A 49 4.03 -11.96 1.13
CA PHE A 49 4.52 -12.41 2.44
C PHE A 49 3.38 -12.81 3.39
N GLU A 50 2.25 -12.08 3.36
CA GLU A 50 1.09 -12.36 4.20
C GLU A 50 0.40 -13.68 3.87
N SER A 51 0.67 -14.22 2.67
CA SER A 51 0.14 -15.49 2.19
C SER A 51 1.10 -16.67 2.42
N TYR A 52 2.28 -16.43 3.00
CA TYR A 52 3.20 -17.51 3.37
C TYR A 52 2.55 -18.39 4.45
N SER A 53 2.82 -19.70 4.41
CA SER A 53 2.33 -20.60 5.44
C SER A 53 2.89 -20.21 6.81
N GLN A 54 1.99 -19.98 7.76
CA GLN A 54 2.34 -19.75 9.17
C GLN A 54 2.37 -21.06 9.97
N GLU A 55 2.32 -22.22 9.29
CA GLU A 55 2.48 -23.50 9.95
C GLU A 55 3.85 -23.59 10.62
N THR A 56 3.84 -23.87 11.92
CA THR A 56 5.05 -23.90 12.74
C THR A 56 5.51 -25.33 13.00
N GLY A 57 6.83 -25.49 13.02
CA GLY A 57 7.46 -26.73 13.44
C GLY A 57 7.51 -26.87 14.97
N PRO A 58 8.10 -27.98 15.45
CA PRO A 58 8.23 -28.28 16.88
C PRO A 58 9.13 -27.34 17.69
N ALA A 59 9.57 -26.20 17.14
CA ALA A 59 10.28 -25.17 17.89
C ALA A 59 9.70 -23.77 17.57
N GLY A 60 8.47 -23.71 17.06
CA GLY A 60 7.77 -22.46 16.71
C GLY A 60 8.24 -21.78 15.41
N GLN A 61 9.25 -22.33 14.73
CA GLN A 61 9.75 -21.82 13.45
C GLN A 61 8.77 -22.10 12.31
N TYR A 62 8.66 -21.21 11.32
CA TYR A 62 7.84 -21.48 10.13
C TYR A 62 8.44 -22.61 9.29
N LEU A 63 7.58 -23.52 8.82
CA LEU A 63 8.02 -24.75 8.14
C LEU A 63 8.50 -24.51 6.71
N GLU A 64 7.83 -23.61 5.97
CA GLU A 64 8.18 -23.33 4.57
C GLU A 64 9.38 -22.40 4.46
N LEU A 65 9.30 -21.24 5.11
CA LEU A 65 10.34 -20.22 5.10
C LEU A 65 10.20 -19.35 6.35
N ASP A 66 11.17 -19.43 7.27
CA ASP A 66 11.19 -18.54 8.44
C ASP A 66 12.15 -17.39 8.20
N TRP A 67 11.65 -16.19 7.93
CA TRP A 67 12.47 -15.02 7.61
C TRP A 67 13.47 -14.65 8.71
N ALA A 68 13.23 -15.05 9.96
CA ALA A 68 14.17 -14.83 11.06
C ALA A 68 15.40 -15.76 10.99
N ARG A 69 15.31 -16.88 10.28
CA ARG A 69 16.39 -17.87 10.16
C ARG A 69 16.93 -17.99 8.73
N ASP A 70 16.03 -18.11 7.77
CA ASP A 70 16.30 -18.41 6.38
C ASP A 70 16.30 -17.11 5.55
N LYS A 71 17.08 -17.06 4.46
CA LYS A 71 17.01 -15.94 3.51
C LYS A 71 15.61 -15.81 2.93
N ASP A 72 15.08 -14.60 2.95
CA ASP A 72 13.74 -14.27 2.47
C ASP A 72 13.86 -13.31 1.29
N TRP A 73 12.80 -13.26 0.48
CA TRP A 73 12.68 -12.31 -0.61
C TRP A 73 12.76 -10.88 -0.11
N PHE A 74 13.33 -10.00 -0.93
CA PHE A 74 13.42 -8.59 -0.62
C PHE A 74 12.03 -7.97 -0.63
N TRP A 75 11.72 -7.31 0.48
CA TRP A 75 10.47 -6.61 0.69
C TRP A 75 10.77 -5.11 0.80
N PRO A 76 10.31 -4.32 -0.18
CA PRO A 76 10.40 -2.86 -0.16
C PRO A 76 10.02 -2.22 1.17
N GLU A 77 8.97 -2.73 1.81
CA GLU A 77 8.39 -2.15 3.02
C GLU A 77 9.28 -2.32 4.27
N ILE A 78 10.23 -3.25 4.25
CA ILE A 78 11.07 -3.66 5.39
C ILE A 78 12.53 -3.94 4.96
N PRO A 79 13.22 -2.94 4.37
CA PRO A 79 14.52 -3.13 3.75
C PRO A 79 15.62 -3.52 4.74
N TRP A 80 15.45 -3.19 6.03
CA TRP A 80 16.41 -3.55 7.09
C TRP A 80 16.52 -5.05 7.35
N ARG A 81 15.57 -5.88 6.85
CA ARG A 81 15.66 -7.34 7.01
C ARG A 81 16.84 -7.98 6.28
N THR A 82 17.55 -7.22 5.43
CA THR A 82 18.84 -7.65 4.87
C THR A 82 19.94 -7.76 5.94
N HIS A 83 19.80 -7.04 7.05
CA HIS A 83 20.76 -6.97 8.15
C HIS A 83 20.37 -7.80 9.37
N VAL A 84 19.32 -8.63 9.27
CA VAL A 84 18.99 -9.59 10.32
C VAL A 84 20.21 -10.50 10.55
N PRO A 85 20.65 -10.70 11.82
CA PRO A 85 21.79 -11.56 12.10
C PRO A 85 21.56 -13.00 11.64
N ALA A 86 22.57 -13.60 11.03
CA ALA A 86 22.56 -15.04 10.77
C ALA A 86 22.96 -15.82 12.04
N GLN A 87 22.65 -17.12 12.05
CA GLN A 87 23.22 -18.03 13.04
C GLN A 87 24.76 -18.08 12.87
N SER A 88 25.49 -17.69 13.91
CA SER A 88 26.96 -17.75 13.96
C SER A 88 27.44 -18.20 15.33
N ALA A 89 28.59 -18.88 15.37
CA ALA A 89 29.29 -19.23 16.59
C ALA A 89 29.76 -18.01 17.41
N ASP A 90 29.66 -16.80 16.85
CA ASP A 90 30.05 -15.54 17.49
C ASP A 90 28.95 -14.92 18.39
N ASN A 91 27.69 -15.39 18.31
CA ASN A 91 26.60 -15.00 19.24
C ASN A 91 25.93 -16.23 19.89
N PRO A 92 26.69 -17.14 20.52
CA PRO A 92 26.13 -18.38 21.06
C PRO A 92 25.22 -18.15 22.29
N ASP A 93 25.40 -17.03 22.98
CA ASP A 93 24.77 -16.76 24.28
C ASP A 93 23.53 -15.85 24.19
N SER A 94 23.19 -15.34 23.00
CA SER A 94 22.01 -14.50 22.81
C SER A 94 20.74 -15.36 22.76
N TRP A 95 19.74 -15.02 23.58
CA TRP A 95 18.48 -15.80 23.66
C TRP A 95 17.71 -15.83 22.33
N TRP A 96 17.97 -14.87 21.44
CA TRP A 96 17.35 -14.74 20.12
C TRP A 96 18.11 -15.47 18.98
N GLY A 97 19.28 -16.06 19.22
CA GLY A 97 20.14 -16.62 18.16
C GLY A 97 19.73 -17.99 17.59
N ASP A 98 19.58 -19.02 18.44
CA ASP A 98 19.20 -20.36 17.98
C ASP A 98 17.94 -20.90 18.66
N PHE A 99 17.15 -21.65 17.89
CA PHE A 99 15.91 -22.30 18.29
C PHE A 99 16.14 -23.66 18.97
N ARG A 100 17.35 -24.23 18.91
CA ARG A 100 17.58 -25.63 19.32
C ARG A 100 18.73 -25.86 20.29
N ASP A 101 19.87 -25.15 20.18
CA ASP A 101 21.11 -25.56 20.85
C ASP A 101 21.77 -24.50 21.77
N THR A 102 21.07 -23.44 22.20
CA THR A 102 21.63 -22.54 23.23
C THR A 102 21.53 -23.19 24.63
N SER A 103 22.46 -22.85 25.52
CA SER A 103 22.39 -23.16 26.97
C SER A 103 21.06 -22.72 27.61
N TRP A 104 20.42 -21.71 26.99
CA TRP A 104 19.11 -21.19 27.29
C TRP A 104 17.96 -22.13 26.90
N GLY A 105 18.10 -22.98 25.88
CA GLY A 105 17.06 -23.87 25.34
C GLY A 105 16.57 -24.98 26.28
N HIS A 106 17.15 -25.10 27.48
CA HIS A 106 16.87 -26.20 28.41
C HIS A 106 16.09 -25.82 29.69
N SER A 107 15.89 -24.52 30.01
CA SER A 107 15.34 -24.10 31.31
C SER A 107 14.33 -22.95 31.29
N TRP A 108 13.88 -22.53 30.10
CA TRP A 108 13.02 -21.34 29.93
C TRP A 108 11.51 -21.65 29.95
N ILE A 109 11.11 -22.91 29.82
CA ILE A 109 9.74 -23.36 30.04
C ILE A 109 9.71 -24.22 31.29
N GLU A 110 8.89 -23.82 32.26
CA GLU A 110 8.64 -24.57 33.47
C GLU A 110 7.25 -25.23 33.41
N LEU A 111 7.14 -26.41 34.03
CA LEU A 111 5.84 -27.02 34.29
C LEU A 111 5.32 -26.44 35.60
N ASP A 112 4.21 -25.73 35.54
CA ASP A 112 3.49 -25.32 36.75
C ASP A 112 2.88 -26.55 37.44
N SER A 113 2.61 -26.40 38.73
CA SER A 113 1.88 -27.32 39.60
C SER A 113 0.57 -27.86 38.98
N SER A 114 -0.06 -27.08 38.10
CA SER A 114 -1.28 -27.42 37.35
C SER A 114 -1.05 -28.29 36.09
N HIS A 115 0.18 -28.71 35.79
CA HIS A 115 0.57 -29.38 34.53
C HIS A 115 0.49 -28.47 33.29
N SER A 116 0.40 -27.16 33.50
CA SER A 116 0.45 -26.17 32.45
C SER A 116 1.89 -25.69 32.24
N TYR A 117 2.20 -25.11 31.08
CA TYR A 117 3.53 -24.59 30.78
C TYR A 117 3.59 -23.09 31.03
N ILE A 118 4.64 -22.61 31.69
CA ILE A 118 4.90 -21.17 31.92
C ILE A 118 6.31 -20.83 31.47
N LEU A 119 6.52 -19.57 31.08
CA LEU A 119 7.89 -19.08 30.89
C LEU A 119 8.55 -18.89 32.26
N ASN A 120 9.80 -19.30 32.38
CA ASN A 120 10.61 -19.00 33.57
C ASN A 120 10.63 -17.48 33.78
N SER A 121 10.40 -17.04 35.03
CA SER A 121 10.22 -15.61 35.33
C SER A 121 11.49 -14.79 35.06
N GLU A 122 12.66 -15.29 35.45
CA GLU A 122 13.95 -14.60 35.22
C GLU A 122 14.20 -14.42 33.72
N TRP A 123 13.86 -15.45 32.92
CA TRP A 123 13.93 -15.38 31.47
C TRP A 123 12.96 -14.35 30.88
N ALA A 124 11.72 -14.38 31.33
CA ALA A 124 10.67 -13.47 30.86
C ALA A 124 11.02 -12.01 31.17
N ASP A 125 11.53 -11.74 32.37
CA ASP A 125 11.96 -10.41 32.80
C ASP A 125 13.10 -9.89 31.92
N GLN A 126 14.15 -10.70 31.68
CA GLN A 126 15.25 -10.32 30.80
C GLN A 126 14.78 -10.07 29.36
N CYS A 127 13.88 -10.92 28.83
CA CYS A 127 13.36 -10.75 27.48
C CYS A 127 12.52 -9.48 27.34
N LEU A 128 11.72 -9.15 28.35
CA LEU A 128 10.94 -7.92 28.38
C LEU A 128 11.84 -6.69 28.46
N GLU A 129 12.86 -6.72 29.31
CA GLU A 129 13.85 -5.65 29.41
C GLU A 129 14.57 -5.42 28.07
N ASP A 130 15.06 -6.48 27.44
CA ASP A 130 15.74 -6.41 26.14
C ASP A 130 14.81 -5.88 25.03
N LEU A 131 13.57 -6.37 24.97
CA LEU A 131 12.58 -5.92 23.99
C LEU A 131 12.18 -4.46 24.22
N GLN A 132 12.10 -4.01 25.47
CA GLN A 132 11.83 -2.62 25.80
C GLN A 132 13.00 -1.72 25.41
N HIS A 133 14.23 -2.10 25.74
CA HIS A 133 15.44 -1.36 25.32
C HIS A 133 15.54 -1.27 23.80
N MET A 134 15.20 -2.34 23.09
CA MET A 134 15.14 -2.37 21.63
C MET A 134 14.06 -1.42 21.10
N ALA A 135 12.88 -1.42 21.71
CA ALA A 135 11.78 -0.52 21.36
C ALA A 135 12.13 0.95 21.58
N ASP A 136 12.83 1.27 22.67
CA ASP A 136 13.30 2.61 22.99
C ASP A 136 14.32 3.09 21.95
N CYS A 137 15.28 2.24 21.57
CA CYS A 137 16.25 2.56 20.51
C CYS A 137 15.57 2.82 19.15
N CYS A 138 14.64 1.95 18.75
CA CYS A 138 13.90 2.12 17.49
C CYS A 138 13.05 3.40 17.49
N THR A 139 12.44 3.72 18.63
CA THR A 139 11.62 4.93 18.80
C THR A 139 12.49 6.18 18.77
N ALA A 140 13.63 6.20 19.47
CA ALA A 140 14.56 7.32 19.48
C ALA A 140 15.12 7.62 18.08
N ILE A 141 15.48 6.59 17.31
CA ILE A 141 15.91 6.75 15.90
C ILE A 141 14.84 7.48 15.07
N LYS A 142 13.56 7.15 15.30
CA LYS A 142 12.44 7.71 14.55
C LYS A 142 12.01 9.10 15.02
N VAL A 143 12.17 9.42 16.30
CA VAL A 143 11.69 10.68 16.89
C VAL A 143 12.78 11.75 16.86
N ASP A 144 13.99 11.38 17.25
CA ASP A 144 15.09 12.31 17.53
C ASP A 144 16.24 12.20 16.50
N GLY A 145 16.35 11.04 15.82
CA GLY A 145 17.42 10.78 14.85
C GLY A 145 17.20 11.42 13.47
N ILE A 146 18.16 11.16 12.57
CA ILE A 146 18.09 11.59 11.16
C ILE A 146 17.06 10.80 10.32
N TYR A 147 16.50 9.72 10.87
CA TYR A 147 15.55 8.87 10.16
C TYR A 147 14.17 9.54 10.10
N PRO A 148 13.58 9.77 8.91
CA PRO A 148 12.33 10.51 8.82
C PRO A 148 11.19 9.83 9.59
N ASN A 149 10.50 10.59 10.44
CA ASN A 149 9.46 10.07 11.34
C ASN A 149 8.26 9.45 10.57
N THR A 150 8.11 9.76 9.29
CA THR A 150 7.09 9.18 8.39
C THR A 150 7.48 7.80 7.85
N ASN A 151 8.75 7.44 7.91
CA ASN A 151 9.23 6.17 7.40
C ASN A 151 8.83 5.04 8.37
N PRO A 152 8.61 3.81 7.86
CA PRO A 152 8.28 2.67 8.71
C PRO A 152 9.46 2.29 9.60
N SER A 153 9.15 1.67 10.73
CA SER A 153 10.09 1.08 11.68
C SER A 153 9.62 -0.36 11.99
N PRO A 154 10.46 -1.21 12.58
CA PRO A 154 10.03 -2.53 13.02
C PRO A 154 8.79 -2.48 13.90
N ALA A 155 7.98 -3.53 13.84
CA ALA A 155 6.92 -3.71 14.82
C ALA A 155 7.56 -3.93 16.20
N LEU A 156 7.06 -3.22 17.21
CA LEU A 156 7.60 -3.28 18.57
C LEU A 156 6.67 -4.13 19.45
N PHE A 157 7.27 -4.88 20.37
CA PHE A 157 6.52 -5.68 21.33
C PHE A 157 6.19 -4.83 22.57
N TYR A 158 4.88 -4.67 22.85
CA TYR A 158 4.37 -3.97 24.04
C TYR A 158 3.53 -4.88 24.94
N GLY A 159 3.60 -6.20 24.72
CA GLY A 159 2.84 -7.17 25.51
C GLY A 159 3.45 -7.41 26.90
N SER A 160 2.66 -7.98 27.80
CA SER A 160 3.18 -8.56 29.05
C SER A 160 3.45 -10.05 28.88
N LEU A 161 4.54 -10.54 29.48
CA LEU A 161 4.81 -11.97 29.64
C LEU A 161 4.36 -12.50 31.02
N GLU A 162 4.00 -11.61 31.96
CA GLU A 162 3.68 -11.99 33.34
C GLU A 162 2.42 -12.84 33.41
N GLY A 163 2.52 -13.97 34.11
CA GLY A 163 1.38 -14.84 34.42
C GLY A 163 0.77 -15.55 33.21
N ARG A 164 1.43 -15.54 32.04
CA ARG A 164 0.93 -16.23 30.86
C ARG A 164 1.16 -17.74 30.98
N VAL A 165 0.07 -18.49 30.93
CA VAL A 165 0.03 -19.95 31.01
C VAL A 165 -0.31 -20.52 29.64
N TYR A 166 0.41 -21.55 29.22
CA TYR A 166 0.21 -22.26 27.94
C TYR A 166 -0.28 -23.68 28.19
N ASP A 167 -1.24 -24.12 27.37
CA ASP A 167 -1.83 -25.45 27.49
C ASP A 167 -0.89 -26.52 26.93
N THR A 168 -0.02 -26.14 25.98
CA THR A 168 0.96 -27.04 25.37
C THR A 168 2.34 -26.41 25.27
N ILE A 169 3.37 -27.26 25.27
CA ILE A 169 4.75 -26.81 25.03
C ILE A 169 4.91 -26.15 23.65
N HIS A 170 4.15 -26.62 22.66
CA HIS A 170 4.20 -26.08 21.30
C HIS A 170 3.69 -24.64 21.26
N GLU A 171 2.62 -24.32 22.00
CA GLU A 171 2.13 -22.94 22.11
C GLU A 171 3.16 -22.01 22.74
N ALA A 172 3.84 -22.47 23.79
CA ALA A 172 4.94 -21.73 24.41
C ALA A 172 6.10 -21.51 23.43
N GLU A 173 6.47 -22.53 22.64
CA GLU A 173 7.48 -22.43 21.58
C GLU A 173 7.09 -21.46 20.47
N VAL A 174 5.84 -21.47 20.02
CA VAL A 174 5.31 -20.52 19.03
C VAL A 174 5.36 -19.09 19.58
N HIS A 175 5.01 -18.89 20.85
CA HIS A 175 5.07 -17.56 21.46
C HIS A 175 6.51 -17.06 21.57
N THR A 176 7.42 -17.88 22.05
CA THR A 176 8.84 -17.50 22.13
C THR A 176 9.47 -17.27 20.76
N ALA A 177 9.13 -18.07 19.75
CA ALA A 177 9.53 -17.80 18.38
C ALA A 177 9.05 -16.42 17.90
N THR A 178 7.86 -16.01 18.31
CA THR A 178 7.32 -14.67 18.02
C THR A 178 8.12 -13.57 18.71
N LEU A 179 8.48 -13.74 19.99
CA LEU A 179 9.33 -12.78 20.72
C LEU A 179 10.72 -12.65 20.07
N LYS A 180 11.31 -13.77 19.65
CA LYS A 180 12.59 -13.78 18.93
C LYS A 180 12.50 -13.02 17.62
N ARG A 181 11.41 -13.21 16.86
CA ARG A 181 11.17 -12.46 15.62
C ARG A 181 11.12 -10.95 15.86
N TYR A 182 10.40 -10.48 16.90
CA TYR A 182 10.40 -9.06 17.28
C TYR A 182 11.81 -8.54 17.57
N MET A 183 12.58 -9.28 18.37
CA MET A 183 13.95 -8.91 18.70
C MET A 183 14.85 -8.86 17.46
N MET A 184 14.80 -9.87 16.59
CA MET A 184 15.63 -9.95 15.39
C MET A 184 15.27 -8.86 14.35
N ASP A 185 14.00 -8.50 14.21
CA ASP A 185 13.58 -7.40 13.33
C ASP A 185 14.13 -6.05 13.85
N GLY A 186 14.06 -5.83 15.17
CA GLY A 186 14.64 -4.67 15.85
C GLY A 186 16.16 -4.58 15.67
N ILE A 187 16.89 -5.67 15.96
CA ILE A 187 18.35 -5.72 15.78
C ILE A 187 18.73 -5.49 14.31
N GLY A 188 18.00 -6.10 13.37
CA GLY A 188 18.20 -5.90 11.94
C GLY A 188 18.07 -4.42 11.56
N PHE A 189 17.07 -3.72 12.10
CA PHE A 189 16.89 -2.28 11.92
C PHE A 189 18.02 -1.44 12.50
N LEU A 190 18.44 -1.69 13.75
CA LEU A 190 19.54 -0.96 14.36
C LEU A 190 20.85 -1.16 13.59
N TRP A 191 21.13 -2.39 13.17
CA TRP A 191 22.34 -2.72 12.42
C TRP A 191 22.32 -2.08 11.03
N TRP A 192 21.20 -2.19 10.31
CA TRP A 192 20.99 -1.52 9.02
C TRP A 192 21.16 -0.01 9.13
N PHE A 193 20.53 0.63 10.12
CA PHE A 193 20.60 2.07 10.33
C PHE A 193 22.04 2.53 10.57
N LYS A 194 22.74 1.86 11.50
CA LYS A 194 24.14 2.15 11.86
C LYS A 194 25.10 2.02 10.68
N GLU A 195 24.94 1.00 9.84
CA GLU A 195 25.84 0.76 8.69
C GLU A 195 25.49 1.57 7.46
N THR A 196 24.24 2.01 7.33
CA THR A 196 23.77 2.71 6.14
C THR A 196 24.02 4.20 6.21
N PHE A 197 23.89 4.81 7.39
CA PHE A 197 24.00 6.26 7.55
C PHE A 197 25.30 6.66 8.27
N HIS A 198 26.09 7.54 7.66
CA HIS A 198 27.36 7.98 8.24
C HIS A 198 27.18 8.73 9.56
N ASP A 199 26.20 9.64 9.60
CA ASP A 199 25.90 10.50 10.74
C ASP A 199 24.76 9.94 11.60
N TRP A 200 24.64 8.61 11.71
CA TRP A 200 23.54 7.94 12.43
C TRP A 200 23.39 8.38 13.90
N LYS A 201 24.47 8.86 14.53
CA LYS A 201 24.48 9.35 15.91
C LYS A 201 23.81 10.72 16.07
N THR A 202 23.66 11.47 14.98
CA THR A 202 23.13 12.84 15.02
C THR A 202 21.69 12.85 15.53
N GLY A 203 21.46 13.63 16.59
CA GLY A 203 20.14 13.79 17.22
C GLY A 203 19.84 12.81 18.35
N LEU A 204 20.62 11.72 18.48
CA LEU A 204 20.42 10.72 19.53
C LEU A 204 21.14 11.07 20.83
N SER A 205 20.62 10.59 21.97
CA SER A 205 21.29 10.70 23.26
C SER A 205 22.46 9.72 23.37
N ASP A 206 23.46 10.04 24.20
CA ASP A 206 24.64 9.18 24.43
C ASP A 206 24.23 7.78 24.93
N GLU A 207 23.21 7.69 25.79
CA GLU A 207 22.65 6.42 26.28
C GLU A 207 22.11 5.54 25.15
N ILE A 208 21.34 6.12 24.22
CA ILE A 208 20.81 5.38 23.06
C ILE A 208 21.94 4.96 22.11
N ILE A 209 22.95 5.81 21.93
CA ILE A 209 24.14 5.49 21.13
C ILE A 209 24.88 4.29 21.72
N GLU A 210 25.10 4.29 23.04
CA GLU A 210 25.74 3.18 23.76
C GLU A 210 24.94 1.89 23.63
N HIS A 211 23.61 1.94 23.75
CA HIS A 211 22.75 0.77 23.56
C HIS A 211 22.79 0.23 22.13
N ILE A 212 22.71 1.09 21.11
CA ILE A 212 22.82 0.67 19.70
C ILE A 212 24.18 0.03 19.45
N GLU A 213 25.26 0.59 20.00
CA GLU A 213 26.60 0.02 19.90
C GLU A 213 26.69 -1.34 20.61
N ALA A 214 26.14 -1.47 21.80
CA ALA A 214 26.10 -2.73 22.55
C ALA A 214 25.41 -3.83 21.75
N TRP A 215 24.22 -3.57 21.20
CA TRP A 215 23.45 -4.55 20.42
C TRP A 215 24.12 -4.96 19.11
N THR A 216 24.92 -4.09 18.49
CA THR A 216 25.47 -4.31 17.15
C THR A 216 26.96 -4.69 17.14
N SER A 217 27.69 -4.50 18.24
CA SER A 217 29.15 -4.67 18.28
C SER A 217 29.65 -6.10 18.10
N SER A 218 28.90 -7.11 18.57
CA SER A 218 29.27 -8.52 18.46
C SER A 218 28.82 -9.17 17.14
N LEU A 219 27.99 -8.48 16.35
CA LEU A 219 27.37 -9.03 15.16
C LEU A 219 28.37 -9.04 14.00
N LYS A 220 28.63 -10.22 13.41
CA LYS A 220 29.59 -10.38 12.30
C LYS A 220 28.97 -10.91 11.02
N VAL A 221 27.88 -11.68 11.12
CA VAL A 221 27.28 -12.37 9.98
C VAL A 221 25.84 -11.94 9.81
N LYS A 222 25.50 -11.49 8.61
CA LYS A 222 24.13 -11.16 8.21
C LYS A 222 23.49 -12.36 7.51
N ARG A 223 22.19 -12.53 7.69
CA ARG A 223 21.38 -13.57 7.04
C ARG A 223 21.36 -13.37 5.53
N GLY A 224 21.25 -12.13 5.07
CA GLY A 224 21.17 -11.82 3.65
C GLY A 224 19.75 -11.81 3.10
N VAL A 225 19.62 -11.88 1.77
CA VAL A 225 18.35 -11.63 1.07
C VAL A 225 18.26 -12.35 -0.28
N LEU A 226 17.04 -12.68 -0.70
CA LEU A 226 16.70 -13.16 -2.05
C LEU A 226 16.16 -12.01 -2.91
N LEU A 227 16.69 -11.83 -4.12
CA LEU A 227 16.28 -10.77 -5.05
C LEU A 227 15.66 -11.33 -6.32
N ASP A 228 14.55 -10.72 -6.73
CA ASP A 228 14.07 -10.79 -8.11
C ASP A 228 14.60 -9.55 -8.83
N LEU A 229 15.70 -9.70 -9.58
CA LEU A 229 16.37 -8.56 -10.24
C LEU A 229 15.39 -7.74 -11.09
N SER A 230 14.49 -8.40 -11.82
CA SER A 230 13.50 -7.73 -12.68
C SER A 230 12.52 -6.86 -11.91
N ARG A 231 12.16 -7.27 -10.69
CA ARG A 231 11.18 -6.59 -9.82
C ARG A 231 11.86 -5.56 -8.92
N ASP A 232 13.00 -5.90 -8.35
CA ASP A 232 13.56 -5.24 -7.17
C ASP A 232 14.62 -4.17 -7.53
N TRP A 233 15.18 -4.20 -8.76
CA TRP A 233 16.22 -3.24 -9.18
C TRP A 233 15.89 -1.74 -8.98
N PRO A 234 14.62 -1.26 -9.12
CA PRO A 234 14.33 0.16 -8.92
C PRO A 234 14.56 0.62 -7.48
N CYS A 235 14.55 -0.32 -6.55
CA CYS A 235 14.53 -0.10 -5.11
C CYS A 235 15.82 -0.53 -4.42
N VAL A 236 16.40 -1.67 -4.81
CA VAL A 236 17.56 -2.26 -4.14
C VAL A 236 18.86 -1.53 -4.47
N ASP A 237 19.83 -1.62 -3.57
CA ASP A 237 21.21 -1.17 -3.76
C ASP A 237 22.17 -2.35 -3.54
N ILE A 238 22.34 -3.16 -4.59
CA ILE A 238 23.12 -4.41 -4.52
C ILE A 238 24.58 -4.13 -4.15
N TYR A 239 25.13 -3.00 -4.61
CA TYR A 239 26.52 -2.64 -4.34
C TYR A 239 26.73 -2.22 -2.90
N GLN A 240 25.81 -1.43 -2.33
CA GLN A 240 25.88 -1.09 -0.91
C GLN A 240 25.70 -2.33 -0.03
N MET A 241 24.76 -3.22 -0.38
CA MET A 241 24.58 -4.49 0.32
C MET A 241 25.84 -5.34 0.30
N ALA A 242 26.49 -5.49 -0.86
CA ALA A 242 27.74 -6.22 -0.99
C ALA A 242 28.86 -5.59 -0.14
N ARG A 243 29.01 -4.26 -0.16
CA ARG A 243 30.00 -3.52 0.66
C ARG A 243 29.74 -3.64 2.16
N GLN A 244 28.51 -3.90 2.56
CA GLN A 244 28.12 -4.16 3.94
C GLN A 244 28.17 -5.65 4.30
N ASP A 245 28.79 -6.49 3.46
CA ASP A 245 28.84 -7.96 3.61
C ASP A 245 27.45 -8.62 3.79
N VAL A 246 26.39 -8.03 3.23
CA VAL A 246 25.07 -8.66 3.17
C VAL A 246 25.12 -9.77 2.12
N PRO A 247 24.82 -11.04 2.47
CA PRO A 247 24.75 -12.09 1.47
C PRO A 247 23.56 -11.89 0.52
N VAL A 248 23.83 -11.57 -0.74
CA VAL A 248 22.78 -11.38 -1.75
C VAL A 248 22.68 -12.64 -2.61
N THR A 249 21.46 -13.14 -2.81
CA THR A 249 21.18 -14.26 -3.70
C THR A 249 20.05 -13.88 -4.63
N TYR A 250 20.13 -14.19 -5.92
CA TYR A 250 19.10 -13.80 -6.89
C TYR A 250 18.76 -14.94 -7.84
N ALA A 251 17.49 -15.00 -8.24
CA ALA A 251 17.04 -15.96 -9.24
C ALA A 251 17.46 -15.50 -10.63
N TRP A 252 18.18 -16.37 -11.36
CA TRP A 252 18.55 -16.16 -12.75
C TRP A 252 17.64 -16.99 -13.66
N THR A 253 16.73 -16.31 -14.36
CA THR A 253 15.81 -16.96 -15.31
C THR A 253 16.00 -16.42 -16.73
N ALA A 254 15.28 -16.99 -17.69
CA ALA A 254 15.26 -16.47 -19.07
C ALA A 254 14.82 -14.99 -19.16
N LYS A 255 14.03 -14.50 -18.19
CA LYS A 255 13.61 -13.10 -18.12
C LYS A 255 14.80 -12.19 -17.82
N GLU A 256 15.57 -12.52 -16.77
CA GLU A 256 16.76 -11.75 -16.40
C GLU A 256 17.84 -11.82 -17.49
N ALA A 257 17.99 -12.98 -18.14
CA ALA A 257 18.95 -13.17 -19.23
C ALA A 257 18.63 -12.33 -20.48
N GLN A 258 17.35 -11.98 -20.72
CA GLN A 258 16.93 -11.16 -21.86
C GLN A 258 17.05 -9.66 -21.60
N ASP A 259 17.09 -9.22 -20.34
CA ASP A 259 17.21 -7.80 -20.00
C ASP A 259 18.69 -7.36 -20.02
N PRO A 260 19.10 -6.46 -20.94
CA PRO A 260 20.49 -6.00 -21.03
C PRO A 260 21.02 -5.37 -19.75
N ARG A 261 20.14 -4.87 -18.87
CA ARG A 261 20.48 -4.32 -17.55
C ARG A 261 21.23 -5.31 -16.67
N PHE A 262 20.87 -6.59 -16.75
CA PHE A 262 21.39 -7.62 -15.85
C PHE A 262 22.57 -8.39 -16.42
N GLN A 263 23.10 -8.01 -17.59
CA GLN A 263 24.25 -8.71 -18.21
C GLN A 263 25.45 -8.83 -17.28
N ARG A 264 25.71 -7.84 -16.41
CA ARG A 264 26.80 -7.91 -15.42
C ARG A 264 26.61 -8.94 -14.31
N PHE A 265 25.39 -9.43 -14.12
CA PHE A 265 25.05 -10.53 -13.21
C PHE A 265 24.89 -11.86 -13.94
N SER A 266 25.12 -11.92 -15.25
CA SER A 266 24.97 -13.16 -16.00
C SER A 266 26.10 -14.16 -15.70
N PRO A 267 25.80 -15.47 -15.63
CA PRO A 267 26.83 -16.51 -15.53
C PRO A 267 27.92 -16.38 -16.59
N GLU A 268 27.53 -16.05 -17.84
CA GLU A 268 28.45 -15.93 -18.97
C GLU A 268 29.44 -14.78 -18.78
N PHE A 269 28.98 -13.65 -18.25
CA PHE A 269 29.83 -12.50 -17.96
C PHE A 269 30.80 -12.81 -16.82
N ILE A 270 30.29 -13.36 -15.72
CA ILE A 270 31.08 -13.67 -14.52
C ILE A 270 32.17 -14.69 -14.84
N ASN A 271 31.81 -15.77 -15.54
CA ASN A 271 32.78 -16.79 -15.95
C ASN A 271 33.84 -16.19 -16.87
N ALA A 272 33.46 -15.41 -17.88
CA ALA A 272 34.42 -14.78 -18.78
C ALA A 272 35.38 -13.81 -18.07
N TYR A 273 34.90 -13.05 -17.07
CA TYR A 273 35.75 -12.16 -16.28
C TYR A 273 36.74 -12.95 -15.42
N TRP A 274 36.25 -13.92 -14.64
CA TRP A 274 37.10 -14.66 -13.70
C TRP A 274 38.03 -15.66 -14.39
N ASP A 275 37.62 -16.27 -15.51
CA ASP A 275 38.50 -17.12 -16.33
C ASP A 275 39.74 -16.34 -16.80
N TYR A 276 39.58 -15.06 -17.14
CA TYR A 276 40.71 -14.21 -17.51
C TYR A 276 41.53 -13.79 -16.28
N VAL A 277 40.88 -13.34 -15.20
CA VAL A 277 41.59 -12.94 -13.98
C VAL A 277 42.46 -14.08 -13.42
N ASP A 278 41.96 -15.32 -13.45
CA ASP A 278 42.70 -16.51 -13.01
C ASP A 278 43.93 -16.82 -13.88
N THR A 279 43.99 -16.30 -15.11
CA THR A 279 45.15 -16.49 -16.02
C THR A 279 46.27 -15.47 -15.80
N ILE A 280 46.04 -14.38 -15.06
CA ILE A 280 47.02 -13.31 -14.87
C ILE A 280 47.81 -13.52 -13.56
N PRO A 281 49.15 -13.58 -13.61
CA PRO A 281 49.99 -13.81 -12.42
C PRO A 281 49.92 -12.73 -11.34
N SER A 282 49.52 -11.50 -11.69
CA SER A 282 49.57 -10.31 -10.84
C SER A 282 48.25 -9.93 -10.16
N GLY A 283 47.17 -10.69 -10.38
CA GLY A 283 45.88 -10.45 -9.73
C GLY A 283 45.13 -9.21 -10.25
N ILE A 284 43.81 -9.29 -10.09
CA ILE A 284 42.75 -8.29 -10.32
C ILE A 284 43.08 -7.16 -11.32
N GLU A 285 42.67 -7.36 -12.57
CA GLU A 285 42.61 -6.30 -13.58
C GLU A 285 41.24 -5.61 -13.61
N ARG A 286 41.22 -4.30 -13.87
CA ARG A 286 39.97 -3.54 -14.09
C ARG A 286 39.26 -4.07 -15.34
N TYR A 287 37.92 -4.06 -15.36
CA TYR A 287 37.07 -4.50 -16.49
C TYR A 287 37.62 -4.18 -17.89
N PHE A 288 38.10 -2.96 -18.11
CA PHE A 288 38.63 -2.50 -19.41
C PHE A 288 39.90 -3.21 -19.90
N ALA A 289 40.57 -3.97 -19.03
CA ALA A 289 41.79 -4.68 -19.37
C ALA A 289 41.51 -6.15 -19.77
N VAL A 290 40.29 -6.66 -19.56
CA VAL A 290 39.91 -8.00 -20.03
C VAL A 290 39.60 -7.96 -21.54
N PRO A 291 40.33 -8.72 -22.37
CA PRO A 291 40.09 -8.79 -23.81
C PRO A 291 38.68 -9.26 -24.14
N ASP A 292 38.09 -8.72 -25.21
CA ASP A 292 36.81 -9.13 -25.81
C ASP A 292 35.55 -9.01 -24.94
N LEU A 293 35.65 -8.76 -23.63
CA LEU A 293 34.47 -8.59 -22.74
C LEU A 293 33.57 -7.43 -23.19
N ARG A 294 34.16 -6.31 -23.62
CA ARG A 294 33.41 -5.15 -24.10
C ARG A 294 32.64 -5.44 -25.40
N GLU A 295 33.22 -6.26 -26.27
CA GLU A 295 32.59 -6.64 -27.54
C GLU A 295 31.46 -7.66 -27.32
N ARG A 296 31.65 -8.58 -26.36
CA ARG A 296 30.67 -9.61 -26.00
C ARG A 296 29.48 -9.05 -25.21
N PHE A 297 29.71 -8.06 -24.34
CA PHE A 297 28.69 -7.49 -23.46
C PHE A 297 28.63 -5.97 -23.57
N PRO A 298 28.25 -5.42 -24.74
CA PRO A 298 28.34 -3.99 -25.01
C PRO A 298 27.40 -3.15 -24.14
N ALA A 299 26.26 -3.71 -23.72
CA ALA A 299 25.22 -2.98 -22.99
C ALA A 299 25.60 -2.69 -21.53
N ILE A 300 26.56 -3.41 -20.95
CA ILE A 300 26.98 -3.22 -19.53
C ILE A 300 27.41 -1.78 -19.26
N MET A 301 28.02 -1.12 -20.26
CA MET A 301 28.50 0.25 -20.17
C MET A 301 27.38 1.31 -20.10
N ASP A 302 26.17 0.93 -20.48
CA ASP A 302 25.04 1.84 -20.54
C ASP A 302 24.30 1.96 -19.19
N TYR A 303 24.65 1.12 -18.21
CA TYR A 303 24.00 1.06 -16.90
C TYR A 303 24.94 1.47 -15.78
N ASP A 304 24.47 2.34 -14.88
CA ASP A 304 25.22 2.75 -13.70
C ASP A 304 25.20 1.71 -12.57
N ASP A 305 25.80 2.03 -11.41
CA ASP A 305 25.83 1.15 -10.25
C ASP A 305 24.41 0.84 -9.71
N TYR A 306 23.39 1.65 -10.04
CA TYR A 306 21.98 1.43 -9.68
C TYR A 306 21.17 0.74 -10.78
N LEU A 307 21.82 0.21 -11.81
CA LEU A 307 21.20 -0.46 -12.96
C LEU A 307 20.36 0.49 -13.82
N GLN A 308 20.69 1.78 -13.84
CA GLN A 308 19.94 2.81 -14.56
C GLN A 308 20.60 3.14 -15.88
N ASN A 309 19.81 3.26 -16.93
CA ASN A 309 20.30 3.75 -18.22
C ASN A 309 19.71 5.13 -18.48
N GLY A 310 20.20 6.09 -17.71
CA GLY A 310 19.63 7.43 -17.67
C GLY A 310 19.62 8.14 -19.03
N MET A 311 20.58 7.83 -19.90
CA MET A 311 20.75 8.47 -21.20
C MET A 311 19.98 7.80 -22.34
N ALA A 312 19.52 6.55 -22.19
CA ALA A 312 18.71 5.89 -23.21
C ALA A 312 17.44 6.69 -23.55
N GLY A 313 17.26 6.99 -24.84
CA GLY A 313 16.13 7.78 -25.34
C GLY A 313 16.14 9.26 -24.96
N PHE A 314 17.11 9.73 -24.15
CA PHE A 314 17.19 11.11 -23.73
C PHE A 314 17.80 11.98 -24.82
N THR A 315 17.08 13.03 -25.22
CA THR A 315 17.61 14.07 -26.09
C THR A 315 17.72 15.37 -25.30
N PRO A 316 18.93 15.94 -25.12
CA PRO A 316 19.10 17.23 -24.47
C PRO A 316 18.35 18.32 -25.23
N ASP A 317 17.50 19.08 -24.54
CA ASP A 317 16.78 20.23 -25.11
C ASP A 317 17.63 21.52 -25.11
N GLY A 318 18.89 21.42 -24.70
CA GLY A 318 19.81 22.55 -24.56
C GLY A 318 19.46 23.50 -23.41
N PHE A 319 18.58 23.10 -22.49
CA PHE A 319 18.22 23.92 -21.34
C PHE A 319 19.34 23.93 -20.27
N TYR A 320 19.89 25.12 -20.02
CA TYR A 320 20.89 25.37 -18.97
C TYR A 320 20.35 26.43 -18.00
N PRO A 321 19.84 26.02 -16.82
CA PRO A 321 19.37 26.98 -15.83
C PRO A 321 20.55 27.85 -15.34
N GLY A 322 20.43 29.17 -15.47
CA GLY A 322 21.39 30.12 -14.95
C GLY A 322 21.21 30.38 -13.44
N PRO A 323 22.17 31.04 -12.77
CA PRO A 323 22.12 31.33 -11.33
C PRO A 323 20.88 32.13 -10.91
N GLU A 324 20.30 32.93 -11.81
CA GLU A 324 19.06 33.67 -11.58
C GLU A 324 17.85 32.78 -11.26
N ARG A 325 17.97 31.47 -11.51
CA ARG A 325 16.94 30.46 -11.21
C ARG A 325 17.08 29.83 -9.83
N ASN A 326 18.08 30.19 -9.02
CA ASN A 326 18.21 29.65 -7.65
C ASN A 326 17.02 30.02 -6.75
N ASN A 327 16.33 31.12 -7.06
CA ASN A 327 15.09 31.54 -6.39
C ASN A 327 13.85 30.77 -6.86
N ALA A 328 13.94 29.97 -7.93
CA ALA A 328 12.85 29.12 -8.37
C ALA A 328 12.73 27.90 -7.45
N ARG A 329 11.55 27.27 -7.46
CA ARG A 329 11.37 25.94 -6.90
C ARG A 329 12.12 24.92 -7.75
N VAL A 330 12.97 24.15 -7.08
CA VAL A 330 13.86 23.18 -7.71
C VAL A 330 13.46 21.81 -7.21
N PHE A 331 13.33 20.87 -8.14
CA PHE A 331 13.12 19.48 -7.88
C PHE A 331 14.28 18.66 -8.42
N VAL A 332 14.48 17.48 -7.84
CA VAL A 332 15.41 16.46 -8.35
C VAL A 332 14.70 15.11 -8.42
N CYS A 333 14.92 14.38 -9.50
CA CYS A 333 14.73 12.93 -9.50
C CYS A 333 16.08 12.29 -9.21
N ASP A 334 16.25 11.75 -8.00
CA ASP A 334 17.53 11.18 -7.55
C ASP A 334 17.86 9.88 -8.30
N PHE A 335 16.85 9.11 -8.71
CA PHE A 335 16.99 7.80 -9.35
C PHE A 335 15.96 7.64 -10.48
N GLU A 336 16.28 6.80 -11.48
CA GLU A 336 15.37 6.46 -12.57
C GLU A 336 14.08 5.82 -12.02
N GLY A 337 12.91 6.33 -12.43
CA GLY A 337 11.60 5.82 -12.00
C GLY A 337 11.20 6.24 -10.58
N TRP A 338 11.92 7.16 -9.94
CA TRP A 338 11.55 7.71 -8.63
C TRP A 338 10.74 9.01 -8.77
N ARG A 339 9.94 9.30 -7.74
CA ARG A 339 9.22 10.57 -7.59
C ARG A 339 10.20 11.72 -7.45
N ARG A 340 9.84 12.90 -7.98
CA ARG A 340 10.61 14.13 -7.79
C ARG A 340 10.58 14.61 -6.33
N ARG A 341 11.75 14.98 -5.80
CA ARG A 341 11.97 15.55 -4.46
C ARG A 341 12.28 17.04 -4.55
N GLU A 342 11.63 17.86 -3.72
CA GLU A 342 11.90 19.31 -3.68
C GLU A 342 13.20 19.59 -2.95
N ILE A 343 14.05 20.43 -3.54
CA ILE A 343 15.33 20.85 -2.97
C ILE A 343 15.21 22.29 -2.49
N THR A 344 15.35 22.47 -1.18
CA THR A 344 15.29 23.78 -0.52
C THR A 344 16.67 24.37 -0.28
N ASP A 345 17.69 23.53 -0.08
CA ASP A 345 19.07 23.93 0.20
C ASP A 345 19.70 24.67 -1.01
N PRO A 346 20.11 25.95 -0.86
CA PRO A 346 20.72 26.72 -1.94
C PRO A 346 22.03 26.13 -2.44
N ASP A 347 22.86 25.54 -1.58
CA ASP A 347 24.17 25.01 -1.94
C ASP A 347 23.99 23.76 -2.80
N LEU A 348 23.04 22.90 -2.42
CA LEU A 348 22.64 21.75 -3.21
C LEU A 348 22.02 22.14 -4.56
N LYS A 349 21.20 23.21 -4.63
CA LYS A 349 20.68 23.71 -5.92
C LYS A 349 21.81 24.09 -6.88
N GLU A 350 22.86 24.72 -6.38
CA GLU A 350 24.05 25.07 -7.17
C GLU A 350 24.83 23.83 -7.61
N ALA A 351 25.02 22.86 -6.72
CA ALA A 351 25.66 21.58 -7.05
C ALA A 351 24.90 20.84 -8.17
N LEU A 352 23.56 20.81 -8.10
CA LEU A 352 22.73 20.16 -9.11
C LEU A 352 22.80 20.87 -10.47
N ARG A 353 22.78 22.21 -10.47
CA ARG A 353 22.86 23.07 -11.65
C ARG A 353 24.10 22.81 -12.50
N THR A 354 25.22 22.55 -11.84
CA THR A 354 26.52 22.35 -12.50
C THR A 354 26.70 20.92 -13.01
N ARG A 355 26.18 19.92 -12.30
CA ARG A 355 26.48 18.50 -12.55
C ARG A 355 25.47 17.76 -13.41
N TYR A 356 24.19 18.17 -13.44
CA TYR A 356 23.14 17.33 -14.00
C TYR A 356 22.30 18.02 -15.07
N HIS A 357 21.80 17.25 -16.03
CA HIS A 357 20.79 17.73 -16.97
C HIS A 357 19.52 18.16 -16.25
N ALA A 358 18.84 19.15 -16.81
CA ALA A 358 17.66 19.75 -16.23
C ALA A 358 16.61 20.03 -17.29
N ARG A 359 15.35 20.19 -16.86
CA ARG A 359 14.25 20.69 -17.70
C ARG A 359 13.36 21.62 -16.89
N MET A 360 12.70 22.54 -17.58
CA MET A 360 11.67 23.39 -17.00
C MET A 360 10.31 22.72 -17.12
N LEU A 361 9.63 22.53 -16.00
CA LEU A 361 8.29 21.97 -15.93
C LEU A 361 7.29 23.04 -15.45
N TRP A 362 6.02 22.79 -15.74
CA TRP A 362 4.92 23.57 -15.19
C TRP A 362 4.26 22.76 -14.08
N ASP A 363 4.33 23.25 -12.85
CA ASP A 363 3.66 22.67 -11.68
C ASP A 363 2.64 23.69 -11.16
N ASN A 364 1.35 23.37 -11.21
CA ASN A 364 0.27 24.22 -10.68
C ASN A 364 0.34 25.71 -11.10
N ARG A 365 0.74 25.97 -12.35
CA ARG A 365 0.94 27.31 -12.99
C ARG A 365 2.24 28.02 -12.63
N GLU A 366 3.10 27.42 -11.82
CA GLU A 366 4.47 27.89 -11.56
C GLU A 366 5.47 27.17 -12.47
N ARG A 367 6.53 27.86 -12.87
CA ARG A 367 7.65 27.24 -13.60
C ARG A 367 8.65 26.72 -12.59
N VAL A 368 8.86 25.41 -12.60
CA VAL A 368 9.79 24.73 -11.70
C VAL A 368 10.94 24.13 -12.52
N VAL A 369 12.09 23.95 -11.88
CA VAL A 369 13.26 23.32 -12.52
C VAL A 369 13.39 21.90 -11.98
N LEU A 370 13.41 20.90 -12.85
CA LEU A 370 13.67 19.52 -12.49
C LEU A 370 15.08 19.13 -12.96
N TYR A 371 15.89 18.59 -12.04
CA TYR A 371 17.17 17.95 -12.34
C TYR A 371 17.03 16.42 -12.31
N TRP A 372 17.77 15.72 -13.17
CA TRP A 372 17.86 14.26 -13.11
C TRP A 372 19.27 13.84 -12.69
N ARG A 373 19.41 13.32 -11.47
CA ARG A 373 20.73 12.93 -10.94
C ARG A 373 21.35 11.77 -11.72
N PHE A 374 20.51 10.89 -12.26
CA PHE A 374 20.90 9.81 -13.18
C PHE A 374 21.24 10.28 -14.61
N ARG A 375 21.28 11.59 -14.88
CA ARG A 375 21.72 12.18 -16.17
C ARG A 375 22.84 13.21 -15.93
N PRO A 376 24.05 12.76 -15.60
CA PRO A 376 25.18 13.66 -15.40
C PRO A 376 25.54 14.37 -16.71
N ARG A 377 25.96 15.63 -16.61
CA ARG A 377 26.52 16.39 -17.73
C ARG A 377 27.98 15.97 -17.93
N PRO A 378 28.46 15.97 -19.18
CA PRO A 378 29.89 15.85 -19.43
C PRO A 378 30.63 17.03 -18.76
N PRO A 379 31.77 16.79 -18.10
CA PRO A 379 32.54 17.85 -17.48
C PRO A 379 32.95 18.90 -18.54
N PRO A 380 32.89 20.20 -18.23
CA PRO A 380 33.27 21.25 -19.18
C PRO A 380 34.73 21.08 -19.59
N THR A 381 34.99 21.07 -20.90
CA THR A 381 36.23 20.53 -21.46
C THR A 381 37.49 21.37 -21.17
N VAL A 382 37.41 22.65 -20.82
CA VAL A 382 38.58 23.48 -20.47
C VAL A 382 38.17 24.69 -19.59
N GLY A 383 38.82 24.89 -18.44
CA GLY A 383 39.30 26.22 -18.03
C GLY A 383 38.57 27.06 -16.97
N SER A 384 37.70 26.53 -16.09
CA SER A 384 37.18 27.34 -14.97
C SER A 384 36.72 26.50 -13.78
N THR A 385 37.64 25.81 -13.11
CA THR A 385 37.40 25.22 -11.79
C THR A 385 37.90 26.20 -10.73
N MET A 386 37.00 27.05 -10.22
CA MET A 386 37.06 27.28 -8.78
C MET A 386 36.50 26.00 -8.18
N ASP A 387 37.36 25.22 -7.52
CA ASP A 387 36.93 24.16 -6.60
C ASP A 387 36.14 24.84 -5.49
N VAL A 388 34.83 24.94 -5.69
CA VAL A 388 33.90 25.17 -4.59
C VAL A 388 33.85 23.84 -3.86
N ASP A 389 34.04 23.83 -2.54
CA ASP A 389 33.80 22.65 -1.71
C ASP A 389 32.33 22.25 -1.85
N VAL A 390 32.03 21.41 -2.85
CA VAL A 390 30.66 21.09 -3.22
C VAL A 390 30.12 20.07 -2.24
N VAL A 391 29.02 20.40 -1.58
CA VAL A 391 28.19 19.47 -0.81
C VAL A 391 27.88 18.24 -1.67
N GLN A 392 28.54 17.13 -1.38
CA GLN A 392 28.33 15.86 -2.08
C GLN A 392 27.53 14.95 -1.17
N GLU A 393 26.22 14.87 -1.43
CA GLU A 393 25.38 13.88 -0.78
C GLU A 393 25.81 12.47 -1.21
N ASN A 394 25.90 11.55 -0.24
CA ASN A 394 26.15 10.13 -0.50
C ASN A 394 24.91 9.50 -1.15
N LEU A 395 25.04 8.99 -2.37
CA LEU A 395 23.92 8.42 -3.12
C LEU A 395 23.33 7.18 -2.46
N HIS A 396 24.14 6.34 -1.82
CA HIS A 396 23.69 5.15 -1.11
C HIS A 396 22.80 5.53 0.08
N GLU A 397 23.23 6.53 0.86
CA GLU A 397 22.45 7.09 1.98
C GLU A 397 21.17 7.77 1.49
N LEU A 398 21.25 8.58 0.43
CA LEU A 398 20.07 9.20 -0.17
C LEU A 398 19.03 8.16 -0.58
N ARG A 399 19.47 7.06 -1.19
CA ARG A 399 18.61 5.97 -1.60
C ARG A 399 17.89 5.37 -0.40
N ALA A 400 18.60 5.09 0.69
CA ALA A 400 18.01 4.55 1.91
C ALA A 400 17.08 5.55 2.63
N LEU A 401 17.48 6.81 2.74
CA LEU A 401 16.76 7.85 3.48
C LEU A 401 15.40 8.19 2.85
N TYR A 402 15.41 8.36 1.53
CA TYR A 402 14.28 8.83 0.75
C TYR A 402 13.49 7.69 0.09
N TYR A 403 13.90 6.45 0.34
CA TYR A 403 13.30 5.23 -0.18
C TYR A 403 11.76 5.25 -0.09
N PHE A 404 11.21 5.33 1.12
CA PHE A 404 9.77 5.16 1.38
C PHE A 404 8.88 6.30 0.88
N GLN A 405 9.48 7.43 0.52
CA GLN A 405 8.74 8.61 0.08
C GLN A 405 8.75 8.76 -1.44
N TYR A 406 9.83 8.31 -2.10
CA TYR A 406 10.09 8.61 -3.50
C TYR A 406 10.34 7.38 -4.38
N ALA A 407 10.70 6.22 -3.83
CA ALA A 407 10.91 5.01 -4.63
C ALA A 407 9.59 4.40 -5.13
N PRO A 408 9.59 3.72 -6.29
CA PRO A 408 8.42 2.99 -6.80
C PRO A 408 8.22 1.70 -6.00
N HIS A 409 7.46 1.78 -4.91
CA HIS A 409 7.04 0.61 -4.13
C HIS A 409 5.52 0.56 -3.97
N SER A 410 5.02 -0.59 -3.50
CA SER A 410 3.59 -0.83 -3.25
C SER A 410 2.70 -0.58 -4.49
N GLY A 411 3.19 -1.01 -5.66
CA GLY A 411 2.47 -0.93 -6.94
C GLY A 411 2.44 0.46 -7.60
N ARG A 412 3.18 1.44 -7.08
CA ARG A 412 3.30 2.77 -7.67
C ARG A 412 4.42 2.79 -8.71
N SER A 413 4.16 3.38 -9.87
CA SER A 413 5.18 3.77 -10.84
C SER A 413 5.21 5.29 -11.01
N PHE A 414 6.39 5.83 -11.31
CA PHE A 414 6.58 7.25 -11.54
C PHE A 414 7.16 7.49 -12.92
N ASP A 415 6.66 8.53 -13.57
CA ASP A 415 7.05 8.90 -14.92
C ASP A 415 8.54 9.27 -14.90
N ARG A 416 9.32 8.59 -15.73
CA ARG A 416 10.77 8.75 -15.78
C ARG A 416 11.22 10.19 -16.08
N GLU A 417 10.43 10.95 -16.84
CA GLU A 417 10.77 12.30 -17.26
C GLU A 417 10.34 13.37 -16.24
N HIS A 418 9.22 13.18 -15.55
CA HIS A 418 8.62 14.20 -14.69
C HIS A 418 8.71 13.88 -13.20
N GLY A 419 8.95 12.62 -12.83
CA GLY A 419 8.91 12.13 -11.45
C GLY A 419 7.51 12.27 -10.82
N GLU A 420 6.46 12.28 -11.64
CA GLU A 420 5.07 12.32 -11.21
C GLU A 420 4.48 10.91 -11.23
N LEU A 421 3.44 10.66 -10.43
CA LEU A 421 2.79 9.34 -10.39
C LEU A 421 2.24 9.02 -11.78
N GLU A 422 2.69 7.90 -12.36
CA GLU A 422 2.09 7.39 -13.58
C GLU A 422 0.65 7.03 -13.26
N ARG A 423 -0.27 7.69 -13.94
CA ARG A 423 -1.66 7.23 -13.92
C ARG A 423 -1.65 5.90 -14.66
N PRO A 424 -2.25 4.83 -14.12
CA PRO A 424 -2.36 3.58 -14.85
C PRO A 424 -2.91 3.92 -16.23
N PRO A 425 -2.24 3.51 -17.32
CA PRO A 425 -2.74 3.76 -18.66
C PRO A 425 -4.19 3.29 -18.69
N LEU A 426 -5.09 4.13 -19.19
CA LEU A 426 -6.47 3.71 -19.48
C LEU A 426 -6.33 2.41 -20.25
N VAL A 427 -6.77 1.29 -19.66
CA VAL A 427 -6.65 -0.03 -20.28
C VAL A 427 -7.25 0.08 -21.66
N GLU A 428 -6.41 0.16 -22.69
CA GLU A 428 -6.85 0.08 -24.06
C GLU A 428 -7.47 -1.30 -24.17
N THR A 429 -8.78 -1.31 -24.34
CA THR A 429 -9.54 -2.53 -24.57
C THR A 429 -8.85 -3.26 -25.73
N PRO A 430 -8.54 -4.56 -25.60
CA PRO A 430 -7.89 -5.30 -26.66
C PRO A 430 -8.72 -5.12 -27.95
N PRO A 431 -8.09 -4.84 -29.10
CA PRO A 431 -8.81 -4.66 -30.34
C PRO A 431 -9.51 -5.97 -30.67
N HIS A 432 -10.83 -6.01 -30.49
CA HIS A 432 -11.63 -7.13 -30.93
C HIS A 432 -11.50 -7.24 -32.46
N HIS A 433 -10.92 -8.36 -32.91
CA HIS A 433 -10.94 -8.81 -34.27
C HIS A 433 -12.40 -8.87 -34.77
N HIS A 434 -12.82 -7.86 -35.52
CA HIS A 434 -13.96 -7.99 -36.41
C HIS A 434 -13.47 -8.46 -37.77
N GLU A 435 -13.48 -9.78 -37.96
CA GLU A 435 -13.52 -10.37 -39.30
C GLU A 435 -14.85 -9.98 -39.96
N LEU A 436 -14.83 -8.88 -40.72
CA LEU A 436 -15.83 -8.63 -41.74
C LEU A 436 -15.40 -9.38 -43.00
N HIS A 437 -15.95 -10.58 -43.16
CA HIS A 437 -16.06 -11.24 -44.45
C HIS A 437 -16.89 -10.35 -45.39
N LEU A 438 -16.20 -9.60 -46.26
CA LEU A 438 -16.77 -9.07 -47.49
C LEU A 438 -16.00 -9.67 -48.65
N HIS A 439 -16.71 -10.47 -49.44
CA HIS A 439 -16.22 -11.08 -50.67
C HIS A 439 -15.81 -10.03 -51.72
N ASP A 440 -14.75 -10.41 -52.42
CA ASP A 440 -14.07 -9.80 -53.56
C ASP A 440 -14.97 -9.22 -54.66
N GLU A 441 -14.51 -8.12 -55.28
CA GLU A 441 -13.98 -8.18 -56.66
C GLU A 441 -13.26 -6.87 -57.07
N PRO A 442 -12.36 -6.92 -58.07
CA PRO A 442 -11.13 -6.12 -58.11
C PRO A 442 -11.16 -4.96 -59.12
N GLN A 443 -10.27 -3.97 -58.97
CA GLN A 443 -9.30 -3.53 -60.00
C GLN A 443 -8.56 -2.22 -59.67
N ASN A 444 -7.26 -2.26 -60.00
CA ASN A 444 -6.40 -1.19 -60.52
C ASN A 444 -5.78 -0.13 -59.58
N SER A 445 -4.56 -0.46 -59.16
CA SER A 445 -3.29 0.24 -59.46
C SER A 445 -3.29 1.76 -59.69
N GLY A 446 -2.44 2.47 -58.93
CA GLY A 446 -1.99 3.81 -59.30
C GLY A 446 -1.25 4.56 -58.19
N SER A 447 0.07 4.46 -58.20
CA SER A 447 1.05 5.33 -57.54
C SER A 447 0.77 6.85 -57.71
N LEU A 448 1.08 7.68 -56.71
CA LEU A 448 2.23 8.61 -56.77
C LEU A 448 2.32 9.48 -55.50
N GLU A 449 3.57 9.72 -55.10
CA GLU A 449 4.01 10.81 -54.25
C GLU A 449 3.74 12.20 -54.85
N GLN A 450 3.90 13.20 -53.96
CA GLN A 450 4.40 14.56 -54.21
C GLN A 450 3.42 15.75 -54.11
N ARG A 451 3.76 16.56 -53.10
CA ARG A 451 3.89 18.04 -53.12
C ARG A 451 2.62 18.86 -53.38
N LEU A 452 2.24 19.69 -52.40
CA LEU A 452 2.67 21.09 -52.30
C LEU A 452 1.97 21.80 -51.12
N SER A 453 2.80 22.41 -50.27
CA SER A 453 2.68 23.76 -49.68
C SER A 453 1.73 24.71 -50.45
N SER A 454 1.08 25.74 -49.89
CA SER A 454 1.17 26.44 -48.61
C SER A 454 0.17 27.63 -48.66
N VAL A 455 -0.05 28.25 -47.49
CA VAL A 455 -0.23 29.71 -47.27
C VAL A 455 -1.65 30.35 -47.38
N SER A 456 -1.92 31.10 -46.29
CA SER A 456 -2.80 32.27 -46.10
C SER A 456 -4.29 32.03 -45.83
N ARG A 457 -4.78 32.39 -44.61
CA ARG A 457 -5.29 33.73 -44.23
C ARG A 457 -6.44 34.14 -45.18
N THR A 458 -7.68 34.34 -44.75
CA THR A 458 -8.18 35.18 -43.67
C THR A 458 -9.67 34.89 -43.42
N SER A 459 -10.05 35.10 -42.16
CA SER A 459 -11.34 35.46 -41.57
C SER A 459 -12.52 35.94 -42.45
N THR A 460 -13.71 35.71 -41.87
CA THR A 460 -15.07 36.31 -42.04
C THR A 460 -16.05 35.53 -42.94
N PRO A 461 -17.39 35.66 -42.80
CA PRO A 461 -18.16 36.58 -41.96
C PRO A 461 -19.41 36.00 -41.25
N THR A 462 -19.88 36.79 -40.30
CA THR A 462 -21.23 36.88 -39.77
C THR A 462 -22.27 37.16 -40.88
N HIS A 463 -23.43 36.51 -40.75
CA HIS A 463 -24.75 36.84 -41.34
C HIS A 463 -25.08 38.37 -41.35
N PRO A 464 -26.10 38.89 -42.09
CA PRO A 464 -27.38 38.21 -42.36
C PRO A 464 -28.19 38.60 -43.63
N ARG A 465 -29.33 37.89 -43.74
CA ARG A 465 -30.68 38.37 -44.13
C ARG A 465 -31.10 38.50 -45.61
N GLU A 466 -32.25 37.85 -45.82
CA GLU A 466 -33.44 38.26 -46.58
C GLU A 466 -33.52 37.97 -48.08
N GLY A 467 -34.59 37.25 -48.44
CA GLY A 467 -35.43 37.69 -49.55
C GLY A 467 -35.95 36.64 -50.53
N ARG A 468 -37.06 35.99 -50.17
CA ARG A 468 -38.25 35.72 -51.02
C ARG A 468 -38.09 35.03 -52.40
N ALA A 469 -38.62 33.80 -52.40
CA ALA A 469 -39.83 33.35 -53.12
C ALA A 469 -39.87 33.17 -54.65
N LYS A 470 -40.41 31.99 -55.00
CA LYS A 470 -41.21 31.56 -56.18
C LYS A 470 -40.50 30.54 -57.08
N VAL A 471 -41.10 29.53 -57.71
CA VAL A 471 -42.45 28.93 -57.82
C VAL A 471 -42.30 27.72 -58.78
N ARG A 472 -43.11 26.64 -58.59
CA ARG A 472 -43.47 25.56 -59.55
C ARG A 472 -42.36 24.58 -60.00
N SER A 473 -42.61 23.33 -60.40
CA SER A 473 -43.68 22.33 -60.21
C SER A 473 -43.31 21.12 -61.09
N ARG A 474 -43.79 19.92 -60.71
CA ARG A 474 -44.18 18.77 -61.57
C ARG A 474 -43.05 18.02 -62.31
N HIS A 475 -42.90 16.72 -62.05
CA HIS A 475 -43.70 15.62 -62.62
C HIS A 475 -43.11 14.25 -62.19
N GLN A 476 -43.94 13.43 -61.55
CA GLN A 476 -43.96 11.96 -61.67
C GLN A 476 -44.43 11.60 -63.11
N PRO A 477 -44.24 10.37 -63.67
CA PRO A 477 -44.75 9.12 -63.05
C PRO A 477 -44.12 7.74 -63.45
N TYR A 478 -44.51 6.68 -62.69
CA TYR A 478 -44.82 5.25 -63.06
C TYR A 478 -43.80 4.40 -63.89
N ASP A 479 -43.67 3.06 -63.84
CA ASP A 479 -44.57 1.96 -63.44
C ASP A 479 -43.88 0.56 -63.48
N LYS A 480 -44.60 -0.46 -62.97
CA LYS A 480 -44.67 -1.91 -63.37
C LYS A 480 -43.65 -2.93 -62.83
N HIS A 481 -44.09 -3.84 -61.92
CA HIS A 481 -44.69 -5.20 -62.15
C HIS A 481 -43.64 -6.29 -62.42
N SER A 482 -43.71 -7.56 -62.00
CA SER A 482 -44.56 -8.40 -61.13
C SER A 482 -44.03 -9.85 -61.26
N VAL A 483 -44.66 -10.81 -60.54
CA VAL A 483 -44.61 -12.29 -60.71
C VAL A 483 -43.49 -13.00 -59.92
N ARG A 484 -43.63 -14.07 -59.08
CA ARG A 484 -44.65 -14.99 -58.50
C ARG A 484 -44.17 -16.45 -58.69
N HIS A 485 -44.40 -17.28 -57.66
CA HIS A 485 -44.25 -18.76 -57.52
C HIS A 485 -42.85 -19.27 -57.11
N GLN A 486 -42.65 -19.82 -55.91
CA GLN A 486 -43.14 -21.06 -55.25
C GLN A 486 -42.26 -22.31 -55.52
N PRO A 487 -42.22 -23.26 -54.54
CA PRO A 487 -41.02 -23.97 -54.08
C PRO A 487 -41.03 -25.47 -54.44
N ILE A 488 -39.99 -26.22 -54.05
CA ILE A 488 -40.05 -27.68 -53.81
C ILE A 488 -38.85 -28.12 -52.95
N SER A 489 -39.16 -28.93 -51.93
CA SER A 489 -38.32 -29.80 -51.07
C SER A 489 -37.61 -30.92 -51.85
N VAL A 490 -36.60 -31.63 -51.30
CA VAL A 490 -36.66 -33.03 -50.76
C VAL A 490 -35.22 -33.48 -50.40
N SER A 491 -35.15 -34.28 -49.32
CA SER A 491 -34.07 -35.06 -48.68
C SER A 491 -33.18 -35.97 -49.55
N SER A 492 -32.00 -36.37 -49.04
CA SER A 492 -31.77 -37.69 -48.37
C SER A 492 -30.33 -38.27 -48.51
N ALA A 493 -29.95 -39.04 -47.48
CA ALA A 493 -29.03 -40.21 -47.42
C ALA A 493 -27.52 -39.99 -47.69
N ALA A 494 -26.56 -40.33 -46.81
CA ALA A 494 -26.25 -41.52 -45.99
C ALA A 494 -25.38 -42.59 -46.68
N SER A 495 -24.16 -42.80 -46.16
CA SER A 495 -23.38 -44.06 -46.09
C SER A 495 -22.07 -43.77 -45.31
N ASP A 496 -21.82 -44.34 -44.12
CA ASP A 496 -21.14 -45.64 -43.86
C ASP A 496 -19.71 -45.71 -44.46
N ARG A 497 -18.62 -46.16 -43.81
CA ARG A 497 -18.38 -46.81 -42.50
C ARG A 497 -16.86 -46.93 -42.23
N GLU A 498 -16.48 -46.91 -40.94
CA GLU A 498 -15.46 -47.72 -40.24
C GLU A 498 -13.91 -47.56 -40.39
N SER A 499 -13.26 -47.18 -39.27
CA SER A 499 -12.16 -47.85 -38.51
C SER A 499 -11.41 -46.78 -37.68
N ARG A 500 -10.95 -46.92 -36.42
CA ARG A 500 -10.95 -47.93 -35.33
C ARG A 500 -10.58 -47.18 -34.02
N HIS A 501 -11.17 -47.64 -32.90
CA HIS A 501 -10.73 -47.67 -31.47
C HIS A 501 -10.01 -46.47 -30.82
N GLY A 502 -10.27 -46.06 -29.58
CA GLY A 502 -11.04 -46.61 -28.46
C GLY A 502 -10.68 -45.76 -27.23
N GLY A 503 -11.68 -45.46 -26.39
CA GLY A 503 -11.54 -44.52 -25.28
C GLY A 503 -11.11 -45.13 -23.94
N ASN A 504 -10.89 -44.19 -23.02
CA ASN A 504 -10.93 -44.26 -21.56
C ASN A 504 -9.69 -44.69 -20.77
N ARG A 505 -9.17 -43.66 -20.07
CA ARG A 505 -8.84 -43.60 -18.63
C ARG A 505 -8.02 -44.76 -18.04
N SER A 506 -6.79 -44.46 -17.63
CA SER A 506 -6.33 -44.33 -16.23
C SER A 506 -4.82 -44.52 -16.14
N LEU A 507 -4.15 -43.89 -15.16
CA LEU A 507 -2.93 -44.41 -14.49
C LEU A 507 -2.37 -43.51 -13.36
N ALA A 508 -3.10 -42.52 -12.83
CA ALA A 508 -2.68 -41.75 -11.65
C ALA A 508 -3.64 -41.88 -10.45
N SER A 509 -4.65 -42.76 -10.53
CA SER A 509 -5.68 -42.89 -9.48
C SER A 509 -5.71 -44.26 -8.78
N ARG A 510 -4.63 -45.06 -8.81
CA ARG A 510 -4.66 -46.45 -8.28
C ARG A 510 -3.37 -47.04 -7.70
N LEU A 511 -2.56 -46.27 -6.98
CA LEU A 511 -1.55 -46.80 -6.04
C LEU A 511 -1.35 -45.72 -4.96
N SER A 512 -1.63 -45.87 -3.66
CA SER A 512 -1.97 -47.03 -2.84
C SER A 512 -2.64 -46.53 -1.54
N ASP A 513 -3.70 -47.20 -1.10
CA ASP A 513 -4.18 -47.14 0.28
C ASP A 513 -3.39 -48.13 1.17
N ALA A 514 -3.39 -47.82 2.47
CA ALA A 514 -3.13 -48.66 3.65
C ALA A 514 -1.79 -48.43 4.40
N PRO A 515 -1.74 -48.73 5.72
CA PRO A 515 -1.91 -47.73 6.79
C PRO A 515 -0.76 -47.74 7.82
N HIS A 516 -0.82 -46.83 8.78
CA HIS A 516 0.05 -46.71 9.97
C HIS A 516 1.51 -46.28 9.71
N ALA A 517 1.77 -44.98 9.86
CA ALA A 517 3.04 -44.48 10.33
C ALA A 517 2.80 -43.56 11.54
N SER A 518 3.48 -43.93 12.62
CA SER A 518 3.55 -43.32 13.94
C SER A 518 3.68 -41.80 13.96
N ARG A 519 2.82 -41.14 14.75
CA ARG A 519 3.12 -39.82 15.32
C ARG A 519 4.43 -39.93 16.11
N ILE A 520 5.48 -39.25 15.64
CA ILE A 520 6.68 -39.00 16.43
C ILE A 520 6.28 -37.96 17.49
N PRO A 521 6.52 -38.20 18.79
CA PRO A 521 6.25 -37.20 19.82
C PRO A 521 7.17 -35.98 19.64
N PRO A 522 6.77 -34.77 20.09
CA PRO A 522 7.68 -33.62 20.15
C PRO A 522 8.97 -34.00 20.91
N ALA A 523 10.11 -33.44 20.50
CA ALA A 523 11.46 -33.85 20.92
C ALA A 523 11.69 -33.84 22.45
N LEU A 524 10.84 -33.13 23.19
CA LEU A 524 10.85 -33.12 24.66
C LEU A 524 10.13 -34.33 25.30
N ALA A 525 9.07 -34.87 24.69
CA ALA A 525 8.35 -36.04 25.22
C ALA A 525 9.19 -37.33 25.20
N GLN A 526 10.20 -37.42 24.32
CA GLN A 526 11.22 -38.48 24.35
C GLN A 526 12.27 -38.31 25.46
N ARG A 527 12.43 -37.11 26.03
CA ARG A 527 13.43 -36.82 27.07
C ARG A 527 12.88 -36.98 28.49
N ILE A 528 11.61 -36.65 28.72
CA ILE A 528 10.98 -36.76 30.06
C ILE A 528 10.71 -38.24 30.44
N SER A 529 10.69 -39.16 29.48
CA SER A 529 10.27 -40.56 29.68
C SER A 529 11.41 -41.57 29.89
N SER A 530 12.67 -41.13 30.09
CA SER A 530 13.81 -42.03 30.34
C SER A 530 14.39 -41.85 31.75
N PRO A 531 14.51 -42.90 32.58
CA PRO A 531 15.20 -42.80 33.86
C PRO A 531 16.72 -42.74 33.68
N ALA A 532 17.36 -41.95 34.53
CA ALA A 532 18.77 -41.57 34.51
C ALA A 532 19.73 -42.75 34.29
N SER A 533 20.58 -42.67 33.25
CA SER A 533 21.83 -43.42 33.20
C SER A 533 22.95 -42.58 33.81
N THR A 534 23.50 -43.12 34.88
CA THR A 534 24.66 -42.66 35.63
C THR A 534 25.81 -42.26 34.69
N ARG A 535 26.24 -40.99 34.72
CA ARG A 535 27.57 -40.63 34.25
C ARG A 535 28.20 -39.57 35.14
N ALA A 536 29.27 -40.00 35.77
CA ALA A 536 30.08 -39.27 36.72
C ALA A 536 30.95 -38.21 36.01
N GLY A 537 31.20 -37.13 36.73
CA GLY A 537 32.35 -36.26 36.57
C GLY A 537 32.09 -35.03 35.69
N LEU A 538 31.91 -33.87 36.35
CA LEU A 538 32.48 -32.55 36.05
C LEU A 538 32.05 -31.58 37.18
N PRO A 539 32.76 -30.45 37.40
CA PRO A 539 32.93 -29.82 38.70
C PRO A 539 31.86 -28.79 39.05
N THR A 540 31.68 -28.58 40.35
CA THR A 540 30.80 -27.57 40.97
C THR A 540 31.24 -26.13 40.65
N PRO A 541 30.28 -25.21 40.39
CA PRO A 541 30.55 -23.79 40.22
C PRO A 541 30.66 -23.11 41.60
N SER A 542 31.88 -22.98 42.11
CA SER A 542 32.19 -22.17 43.29
C SER A 542 33.38 -21.24 43.12
N ASP A 543 33.88 -21.04 41.89
CA ASP A 543 35.07 -20.21 41.62
C ASP A 543 34.85 -19.21 40.47
N ILE A 544 33.89 -18.28 40.62
CA ILE A 544 33.93 -17.03 39.85
C ILE A 544 33.81 -15.86 40.83
N ALA A 545 34.98 -15.45 41.32
CA ALA A 545 35.17 -14.22 42.06
C ALA A 545 35.27 -13.04 41.08
N TRP A 546 34.20 -12.25 40.95
CA TRP A 546 34.30 -10.90 40.39
C TRP A 546 34.56 -9.91 41.53
N GLY A 547 35.84 -9.55 41.68
CA GLY A 547 36.25 -8.37 42.43
C GLY A 547 36.10 -7.12 41.58
N GLY A 548 35.69 -6.00 42.19
CA GLY A 548 35.85 -4.69 41.58
C GLY A 548 34.75 -3.64 41.81
N ARG A 549 34.18 -3.51 43.02
CA ARG A 549 33.43 -2.29 43.38
C ARG A 549 34.40 -1.11 43.56
N ARG A 550 34.37 -0.14 42.65
CA ARG A 550 34.78 1.25 42.92
C ARG A 550 33.53 2.09 43.07
N GLY A 551 33.38 2.69 44.25
CA GLY A 551 32.33 3.66 44.51
C GLY A 551 32.60 4.98 43.79
N TYR A 552 31.51 5.60 43.35
CA TYR A 552 31.38 7.04 43.19
C TYR A 552 30.02 7.47 43.72
N ASP A 553 30.03 8.68 44.27
CA ASP A 553 29.11 9.23 45.24
C ASP A 553 27.72 9.57 44.72
N GLU A 554 26.76 9.49 45.64
CA GLU A 554 25.42 10.05 45.56
C GLU A 554 25.45 11.56 45.29
N VAL A 555 24.82 12.01 44.20
CA VAL A 555 24.21 13.35 44.14
C VAL A 555 22.84 13.25 43.45
N GLY A 556 21.80 13.32 44.30
CA GLY A 556 20.43 13.79 44.07
C GLY A 556 19.80 13.69 42.68
N SER A 557 18.84 12.76 42.54
CA SER A 557 17.62 12.97 41.74
C SER A 557 16.48 12.19 42.39
N ALA A 558 15.96 12.75 43.48
CA ALA A 558 14.67 12.37 44.02
C ALA A 558 13.63 13.31 43.39
N ASP A 559 12.79 12.81 42.48
CA ASP A 559 11.42 13.35 42.32
C ASP A 559 10.42 12.56 41.44
N LEU A 560 10.69 11.33 40.96
CA LEU A 560 9.72 10.62 40.10
C LEU A 560 9.37 9.16 40.46
N ARG A 561 9.72 8.66 41.65
CA ARG A 561 9.52 7.23 42.00
C ARG A 561 8.64 6.91 43.23
N ASN A 562 7.85 7.86 43.73
CA ASN A 562 6.94 7.61 44.88
C ASN A 562 5.45 7.60 44.51
N TRP A 563 5.05 6.78 43.54
CA TRP A 563 3.62 6.61 43.17
C TRP A 563 3.11 5.15 43.12
N ARG A 564 3.78 4.21 43.81
CA ARG A 564 3.22 2.84 43.98
C ARG A 564 3.56 2.25 45.35
N ALA A 565 2.93 2.79 46.38
CA ALA A 565 2.71 2.09 47.65
C ALA A 565 1.65 2.83 48.49
N SER A 566 0.38 2.65 48.15
CA SER A 566 -0.71 2.79 49.12
C SER A 566 -1.90 1.97 48.63
N ASP A 567 -2.20 0.90 49.36
CA ASP A 567 -3.50 0.25 49.36
C ASP A 567 -4.52 1.28 49.87
N ASP A 568 -5.29 1.86 48.96
CA ASP A 568 -6.69 2.26 49.12
C ASP A 568 -7.16 2.84 47.78
N MET A 569 -8.42 2.58 47.41
CA MET A 569 -9.04 2.92 46.12
C MET A 569 -8.70 4.34 45.59
N ASP A 570 -8.58 4.45 44.26
CA ASP A 570 -8.73 5.66 43.39
C ASP A 570 -7.60 5.96 42.38
N GLY A 571 -6.62 5.08 42.17
CA GLY A 571 -5.63 5.25 41.08
C GLY A 571 -6.20 5.02 39.67
N ASN A 572 -7.04 3.99 39.50
CA ASN A 572 -7.68 3.69 38.20
C ASN A 572 -8.79 4.69 37.86
N THR A 573 -9.50 5.22 38.85
CA THR A 573 -10.56 6.22 38.68
C THR A 573 -9.97 7.54 38.19
N PHE A 574 -8.84 7.97 38.76
CA PHE A 574 -8.16 9.21 38.36
C PHE A 574 -7.60 9.14 36.92
N ALA A 575 -6.98 8.02 36.54
CA ALA A 575 -6.49 7.81 35.18
C ALA A 575 -7.61 7.73 34.13
N ALA A 576 -8.77 7.15 34.49
CA ALA A 576 -9.94 7.11 33.62
C ALA A 576 -10.56 8.50 33.41
N GLU A 577 -10.60 9.34 34.45
CA GLU A 577 -11.14 10.70 34.36
C GLU A 577 -10.21 11.63 33.54
N GLU A 578 -8.90 11.54 33.73
CA GLU A 578 -7.90 12.29 32.94
C GLU A 578 -7.92 11.87 31.46
N PHE A 579 -8.07 10.57 31.20
CA PHE A 579 -8.28 10.04 29.87
C PHE A 579 -9.58 10.58 29.26
N ARG A 580 -10.70 10.51 30.00
CA ARG A 580 -12.00 11.02 29.53
C ARG A 580 -11.91 12.52 29.20
N GLN A 581 -11.23 13.30 30.04
CA GLN A 581 -10.98 14.71 29.77
C GLN A 581 -10.15 14.90 28.50
N SER A 582 -9.09 14.11 28.30
CA SER A 582 -8.26 14.14 27.09
C SER A 582 -9.04 13.77 25.82
N VAL A 583 -9.95 12.80 25.91
CA VAL A 583 -10.84 12.36 24.83
C VAL A 583 -11.90 13.43 24.55
N GLU A 584 -12.43 14.09 25.58
CA GLU A 584 -13.38 15.19 25.45
C GLU A 584 -12.72 16.43 24.80
N GLU A 585 -11.49 16.75 25.21
CA GLU A 585 -10.67 17.80 24.57
C GLU A 585 -10.35 17.46 23.11
N ALA A 586 -10.06 16.19 22.80
CA ALA A 586 -9.88 15.73 21.42
C ALA A 586 -11.18 15.79 20.62
N ARG A 587 -12.33 15.49 21.24
CA ARG A 587 -13.65 15.59 20.63
C ARG A 587 -13.95 17.02 20.21
N VAL A 588 -13.56 18.01 21.01
CA VAL A 588 -13.78 19.44 20.74
C VAL A 588 -13.08 19.84 19.43
N GLY A 589 -13.90 20.16 18.41
CA GLY A 589 -13.45 20.51 17.06
C GLY A 589 -13.41 19.32 16.09
N MET A 590 -13.37 18.08 16.58
CA MET A 590 -13.58 16.90 15.76
C MET A 590 -15.07 16.72 15.50
N ASN A 591 -15.92 16.64 16.53
CA ASN A 591 -17.36 16.46 16.35
C ASN A 591 -18.12 17.80 16.43
N PRO A 592 -18.84 18.23 15.37
CA PRO A 592 -19.69 19.41 15.47
C PRO A 592 -20.84 19.17 16.47
N ASP A 593 -21.13 20.14 17.34
CA ASP A 593 -21.98 19.93 18.53
C ASP A 593 -23.44 19.51 18.28
N LYS A 594 -23.97 19.70 17.06
CA LYS A 594 -25.40 19.47 16.79
C LYS A 594 -25.65 18.32 15.82
N SER A 595 -26.45 17.34 16.26
CA SER A 595 -27.09 16.38 15.35
C SER A 595 -28.23 17.06 14.59
N PHE A 596 -28.35 16.81 13.29
CA PHE A 596 -29.31 17.51 12.41
C PHE A 596 -30.67 16.82 12.32
N SER A 597 -30.70 15.50 12.53
CA SER A 597 -31.92 14.71 12.57
C SER A 597 -31.71 13.47 13.42
N ALA A 598 -32.53 13.27 14.43
CA ALA A 598 -32.69 11.94 15.00
C ALA A 598 -33.30 11.04 13.92
N LEU A 599 -32.73 9.86 13.72
CA LEU A 599 -33.34 8.86 12.83
C LEU A 599 -34.76 8.56 13.31
N ASN A 600 -35.68 8.39 12.36
CA ASN A 600 -37.05 8.00 12.67
C ASN A 600 -37.04 6.66 13.42
N ALA A 601 -37.95 6.47 14.37
CA ALA A 601 -38.10 5.21 15.12
C ALA A 601 -38.36 3.98 14.23
N ARG A 602 -38.73 4.19 12.96
CA ARG A 602 -38.88 3.14 11.94
C ARG A 602 -37.57 2.66 11.34
N CYS A 603 -36.48 3.41 11.48
CA CYS A 603 -35.16 3.06 11.00
C CYS A 603 -34.51 2.09 11.99
N VAL A 604 -34.77 0.80 11.80
CA VAL A 604 -34.26 -0.28 12.65
C VAL A 604 -33.39 -1.20 11.80
N TRP A 605 -32.18 -1.49 12.30
CA TRP A 605 -31.26 -2.44 11.67
C TRP A 605 -31.86 -3.84 11.64
N HIS A 606 -31.80 -4.49 10.48
CA HIS A 606 -32.17 -5.90 10.39
C HIS A 606 -31.18 -6.74 11.20
N PRO A 607 -31.64 -7.72 12.02
CA PRO A 607 -30.75 -8.52 12.88
C PRO A 607 -29.61 -9.19 12.11
N ASP A 608 -29.92 -9.75 10.93
CA ASP A 608 -28.91 -10.39 10.09
C ASP A 608 -27.83 -9.41 9.60
N VAL A 609 -28.14 -8.11 9.47
CA VAL A 609 -27.13 -7.11 9.14
C VAL A 609 -26.16 -6.92 10.29
N LEU A 610 -26.65 -6.86 11.53
CA LEU A 610 -25.80 -6.75 12.71
C LEU A 610 -24.99 -8.01 12.97
N HIS A 611 -25.50 -9.18 12.57
CA HIS A 611 -24.84 -10.46 12.72
C HIS A 611 -23.78 -10.70 11.62
N TYR A 612 -24.14 -10.56 10.34
CA TYR A 612 -23.26 -10.91 9.21
C TYR A 612 -22.55 -9.72 8.56
N GLY A 613 -22.95 -8.49 8.87
CA GLY A 613 -22.36 -7.29 8.28
C GLY A 613 -20.92 -7.10 8.72
N ILE A 614 -20.05 -6.70 7.79
CA ILE A 614 -18.65 -6.38 8.00
C ILE A 614 -18.49 -4.88 7.89
N LEU A 615 -17.98 -4.23 8.93
CA LEU A 615 -17.82 -2.77 8.95
C LEU A 615 -16.60 -2.35 8.14
N GLN A 616 -16.80 -1.56 7.10
CA GLN A 616 -15.73 -0.98 6.29
C GLN A 616 -15.68 0.52 6.51
N ILE A 617 -14.56 1.00 7.05
CA ILE A 617 -14.35 2.44 7.33
C ILE A 617 -13.19 2.93 6.45
N PRO A 618 -13.47 3.59 5.31
CA PRO A 618 -12.43 3.98 4.36
C PRO A 618 -11.61 5.20 4.81
N LEU A 619 -12.13 6.01 5.75
CA LEU A 619 -11.50 7.24 6.23
C LEU A 619 -11.09 7.12 7.71
N ARG A 620 -9.84 7.45 8.02
CA ARG A 620 -9.31 7.44 9.39
C ARG A 620 -10.10 8.35 10.32
N GLU A 621 -10.48 9.53 9.82
CA GLU A 621 -11.25 10.54 10.56
C GLU A 621 -12.61 9.97 11.00
N THR A 622 -13.25 9.15 10.15
CA THR A 622 -14.51 8.48 10.52
C THR A 622 -14.27 7.41 11.58
N SER A 623 -13.20 6.62 11.46
CA SER A 623 -12.84 5.62 12.47
C SER A 623 -12.63 6.25 13.84
N VAL A 624 -11.80 7.30 13.91
CA VAL A 624 -11.54 8.05 15.16
C VAL A 624 -12.82 8.61 15.75
N ARG A 625 -13.70 9.22 14.93
CA ARG A 625 -14.98 9.76 15.40
C ARG A 625 -15.90 8.71 16.02
N LEU A 626 -16.00 7.53 15.39
CA LEU A 626 -16.82 6.44 15.89
C LEU A 626 -16.27 5.94 17.23
N LYS A 627 -14.95 5.75 17.33
CA LYS A 627 -14.27 5.34 18.55
C LYS A 627 -14.47 6.37 19.67
N LEU A 628 -14.17 7.64 19.42
CA LEU A 628 -14.35 8.73 20.40
C LEU A 628 -15.81 8.81 20.88
N HIS A 629 -16.78 8.66 19.96
CA HIS A 629 -18.19 8.67 20.35
C HIS A 629 -18.55 7.47 21.24
N ALA A 630 -18.09 6.27 20.89
CA ALA A 630 -18.35 5.07 21.69
C ALA A 630 -17.70 5.14 23.08
N ILE A 631 -16.52 5.76 23.20
CA ILE A 631 -15.82 5.96 24.48
C ILE A 631 -16.53 6.97 25.37
N LEU A 632 -17.05 8.06 24.80
CA LEU A 632 -17.63 9.16 25.57
C LEU A 632 -19.10 8.94 25.94
N ASP A 633 -19.80 8.02 25.27
CA ASP A 633 -21.18 7.70 25.62
C ASP A 633 -21.23 6.89 26.92
N ASP A 634 -21.77 7.52 27.97
CA ASP A 634 -21.94 6.90 29.28
C ASP A 634 -23.00 5.81 29.30
N ASN A 635 -23.92 5.83 28.34
CA ASN A 635 -24.89 4.78 28.17
C ASN A 635 -24.20 3.71 27.33
N LYS A 636 -24.27 2.44 27.74
CA LYS A 636 -23.74 1.27 27.02
C LYS A 636 -24.27 1.25 25.58
N ILE A 637 -23.61 2.00 24.69
CA ILE A 637 -24.05 2.21 23.33
C ILE A 637 -23.97 0.87 22.61
N THR A 638 -25.01 0.55 21.85
CA THR A 638 -25.02 -0.63 21.00
C THR A 638 -24.39 -0.31 19.65
N ILE A 639 -23.92 -1.32 18.92
CA ILE A 639 -23.42 -1.12 17.55
C ILE A 639 -24.49 -0.48 16.66
N ALA A 640 -25.75 -0.88 16.82
CA ALA A 640 -26.88 -0.28 16.11
C ALA A 640 -27.01 1.23 16.39
N GLU A 641 -26.88 1.66 17.65
CA GLU A 641 -26.91 3.08 18.04
C GLU A 641 -25.70 3.84 17.52
N LEU A 642 -24.51 3.24 17.54
CA LEU A 642 -23.30 3.83 16.97
C LEU A 642 -23.41 4.05 15.46
N LEU A 643 -23.94 3.07 14.72
CA LEU A 643 -24.19 3.19 13.28
C LEU A 643 -25.31 4.20 12.98
N ASN A 644 -26.35 4.25 13.82
CA ASN A 644 -27.41 5.26 13.74
C ASN A 644 -26.84 6.67 13.90
N TRP A 645 -25.94 6.84 14.87
CA TRP A 645 -25.21 8.08 15.06
C TRP A 645 -24.38 8.40 13.82
N ALA A 646 -23.64 7.44 13.26
CA ALA A 646 -22.83 7.63 12.06
C ALA A 646 -23.67 8.13 10.87
N ILE A 647 -24.85 7.54 10.64
CA ILE A 647 -25.79 7.96 9.58
C ILE A 647 -26.34 9.37 9.87
N SER A 648 -26.72 9.66 11.12
CA SER A 648 -27.23 10.98 11.50
C SER A 648 -26.20 12.10 11.31
N ARG A 649 -24.91 11.77 11.46
CA ARG A 649 -23.77 12.66 11.23
C ARG A 649 -23.27 12.64 9.79
N ARG A 650 -23.90 11.81 8.94
CA ARG A 650 -23.52 11.57 7.54
C ARG A 650 -22.03 11.23 7.43
N LEU A 651 -21.52 10.38 8.32
CA LEU A 651 -20.15 9.88 8.24
C LEU A 651 -20.05 8.85 7.12
N ARG A 652 -18.84 8.73 6.56
CA ARG A 652 -18.58 7.83 5.43
C ARG A 652 -18.09 6.48 5.93
N PHE A 653 -18.87 5.44 5.68
CA PHE A 653 -18.52 4.05 5.94
C PHE A 653 -19.19 3.15 4.89
N SER A 654 -19.08 1.84 5.01
CA SER A 654 -19.89 0.87 4.27
C SER A 654 -20.08 -0.39 5.13
N ILE A 655 -21.13 -1.16 4.80
CA ILE A 655 -21.34 -2.48 5.39
C ILE A 655 -21.23 -3.48 4.26
N ALA A 656 -20.23 -4.35 4.36
CA ALA A 656 -19.99 -5.44 3.44
C ALA A 656 -20.48 -6.77 4.02
N TYR A 657 -20.47 -7.82 3.20
CA TYR A 657 -20.93 -9.15 3.58
C TYR A 657 -20.03 -10.20 2.95
N GLY A 658 -19.65 -11.24 3.68
CA GLY A 658 -18.91 -12.35 3.11
C GLY A 658 -19.69 -13.05 2.00
N ASP A 659 -19.01 -13.58 0.98
CA ASP A 659 -19.69 -14.24 -0.15
C ASP A 659 -20.58 -15.42 0.30
N SER A 660 -20.15 -16.14 1.34
CA SER A 660 -20.91 -17.22 1.97
C SER A 660 -22.17 -16.75 2.68
N ASP A 661 -22.19 -15.50 3.13
CA ASP A 661 -23.21 -14.93 4.01
C ASP A 661 -24.31 -14.22 3.21
N LEU A 662 -24.05 -13.86 1.95
CA LEU A 662 -25.03 -13.25 1.05
C LEU A 662 -26.30 -14.09 0.83
N LYS A 663 -26.23 -15.41 1.04
CA LYS A 663 -27.39 -16.30 0.98
C LYS A 663 -28.47 -15.97 2.02
N HIS A 664 -28.09 -15.37 3.15
CA HIS A 664 -29.02 -14.98 4.21
C HIS A 664 -29.91 -13.79 3.80
N PHE A 665 -29.46 -13.01 2.83
CA PHE A 665 -30.18 -11.84 2.31
C PHE A 665 -30.84 -12.10 0.94
N LEU A 666 -30.78 -13.33 0.45
CA LEU A 666 -31.42 -13.69 -0.82
C LEU A 666 -32.95 -13.75 -0.60
N PRO A 667 -33.76 -13.10 -1.44
CA PRO A 667 -35.20 -13.30 -1.40
C PRO A 667 -35.53 -14.77 -1.63
N ASN A 668 -36.43 -15.34 -0.81
CA ASN A 668 -36.84 -16.74 -0.94
C ASN A 668 -37.32 -17.11 -2.35
N ASN A 669 -38.00 -16.18 -3.03
CA ASN A 669 -38.42 -16.31 -4.42
C ASN A 669 -38.13 -14.98 -5.15
N PRO A 670 -36.99 -14.85 -5.85
CA PRO A 670 -36.69 -13.66 -6.64
C PRO A 670 -37.77 -13.47 -7.71
N SER A 671 -38.29 -12.24 -7.82
CA SER A 671 -39.28 -11.89 -8.84
C SER A 671 -38.65 -11.80 -10.24
N GLU A 672 -39.47 -11.82 -11.29
CA GLU A 672 -38.98 -11.53 -12.65
C GLU A 672 -38.34 -10.13 -12.73
N GLY A 673 -38.84 -9.18 -11.95
CA GLY A 673 -38.24 -7.86 -11.77
C GLY A 673 -36.81 -7.95 -11.21
N ASP A 674 -36.59 -8.76 -10.18
CA ASP A 674 -35.28 -8.98 -9.56
C ASP A 674 -34.27 -9.54 -10.56
N HIS A 675 -34.69 -10.48 -11.40
CA HIS A 675 -33.85 -11.00 -12.47
C HIS A 675 -33.61 -9.97 -13.58
N SER A 676 -34.62 -9.18 -13.94
CA SER A 676 -34.50 -8.14 -14.97
C SER A 676 -33.50 -7.04 -14.59
N TYR A 677 -33.33 -6.76 -13.29
CA TYR A 677 -32.30 -5.84 -12.82
C TYR A 677 -30.89 -6.30 -13.19
N GLY A 678 -30.64 -7.60 -13.41
CA GLY A 678 -29.36 -8.10 -13.89
C GLY A 678 -28.93 -7.47 -15.21
N ALA A 679 -29.87 -7.14 -16.09
CA ALA A 679 -29.59 -6.45 -17.35
C ALA A 679 -29.10 -5.00 -17.13
N LEU A 680 -29.44 -4.37 -16.01
CA LEU A 680 -28.90 -3.06 -15.64
C LEU A 680 -27.40 -3.11 -15.34
N TYR A 681 -26.84 -4.28 -15.03
CA TYR A 681 -25.46 -4.42 -14.55
C TYR A 681 -24.50 -5.09 -15.55
N ARG A 682 -24.99 -5.74 -16.61
CA ARG A 682 -24.17 -6.55 -17.55
C ARG A 682 -23.65 -5.81 -18.80
N GLY A 683 -23.57 -4.48 -18.80
CA GLY A 683 -23.12 -3.74 -20.00
C GLY A 683 -22.46 -2.38 -19.70
N HIS A 684 -21.66 -1.90 -20.67
CA HIS A 684 -21.08 -0.54 -20.67
C HIS A 684 -22.20 0.49 -20.69
N ARG A 685 -22.61 0.93 -19.50
CA ARG A 685 -23.65 1.95 -19.36
C ARG A 685 -23.10 3.31 -19.74
N THR A 686 -23.72 3.91 -20.74
CA THR A 686 -23.67 5.36 -20.91
C THR A 686 -24.76 5.95 -20.02
N GLU A 687 -24.39 6.39 -18.84
CA GLU A 687 -25.29 7.15 -17.98
C GLU A 687 -25.77 8.44 -18.69
N VAL A 688 -26.94 8.95 -18.31
CA VAL A 688 -27.54 10.13 -18.94
C VAL A 688 -26.62 11.34 -18.77
N THR A 689 -26.04 11.84 -19.87
CA THR A 689 -25.20 13.04 -19.80
C THR A 689 -26.06 14.29 -19.59
N LEU A 690 -25.89 14.97 -18.46
CA LEU A 690 -26.55 16.25 -18.19
C LEU A 690 -25.97 17.35 -19.09
N ARG A 691 -26.84 18.22 -19.65
CA ARG A 691 -26.41 19.31 -20.54
C ARG A 691 -26.99 20.65 -20.11
N PHE A 692 -26.13 21.61 -19.82
CA PHE A 692 -26.53 22.98 -19.47
C PHE A 692 -26.69 23.87 -20.72
N ASN A 693 -27.72 23.62 -21.53
CA ASN A 693 -27.92 24.34 -22.81
C ASN A 693 -29.17 25.26 -22.83
N ARG A 694 -30.20 24.94 -22.03
CA ARG A 694 -31.51 25.63 -22.07
C ARG A 694 -31.79 26.45 -20.80
N GLY A 695 -30.73 26.80 -20.08
CA GLY A 695 -30.80 27.56 -18.84
C GLY A 695 -31.01 26.69 -17.59
N PRO A 696 -31.13 27.33 -16.41
CA PRO A 696 -31.05 26.65 -15.11
C PRO A 696 -32.26 25.75 -14.81
N ALA A 697 -33.47 26.19 -15.14
CA ALA A 697 -34.69 25.44 -14.85
C ALA A 697 -34.74 24.08 -15.59
N ASP A 698 -34.43 24.07 -16.89
CA ASP A 698 -34.39 22.85 -17.72
C ASP A 698 -33.27 21.89 -17.24
N PHE A 699 -32.10 22.43 -16.88
CA PHE A 699 -31.02 21.63 -16.32
C PHE A 699 -31.40 20.98 -14.97
N ILE A 700 -32.07 21.71 -14.08
CA ILE A 700 -32.54 21.19 -12.80
C ILE A 700 -33.58 20.08 -13.01
N GLU A 701 -34.47 20.21 -13.99
CA GLU A 701 -35.45 19.16 -14.32
C GLU A 701 -34.76 17.88 -14.84
N GLN A 702 -33.78 18.03 -15.75
CA GLN A 702 -32.95 16.92 -16.21
C GLN A 702 -32.24 16.24 -15.04
N TRP A 703 -31.61 17.02 -14.15
CA TRP A 703 -30.91 16.50 -12.98
C TRP A 703 -31.85 15.78 -12.02
N LYS A 704 -33.02 16.35 -11.68
CA LYS A 704 -34.01 15.70 -10.80
C LYS A 704 -34.46 14.36 -11.38
N THR A 705 -34.68 14.29 -12.69
CA THR A 705 -35.06 13.06 -13.38
C THR A 705 -33.96 12.01 -13.32
N ALA A 706 -32.70 12.40 -13.58
CA ALA A 706 -31.55 11.52 -13.49
C ALA A 706 -31.31 11.01 -12.06
N ALA A 707 -31.32 11.91 -11.07
CA ALA A 707 -31.14 11.58 -9.66
C ALA A 707 -32.24 10.64 -9.15
N THR A 708 -33.51 10.89 -9.51
CA THR A 708 -34.62 9.98 -9.18
C THR A 708 -34.40 8.59 -9.80
N THR A 709 -33.99 8.55 -11.06
CA THR A 709 -33.72 7.28 -11.76
C THR A 709 -32.60 6.48 -11.11
N ILE A 710 -31.54 7.14 -10.64
CA ILE A 710 -30.44 6.48 -9.91
C ILE A 710 -30.91 6.00 -8.55
N LEU A 711 -31.56 6.85 -7.76
CA LEU A 711 -31.94 6.55 -6.37
C LEU A 711 -33.04 5.49 -6.25
N LEU A 712 -33.76 5.20 -7.34
CA LEU A 712 -34.69 4.07 -7.45
C LEU A 712 -34.00 2.73 -7.75
N ARG A 713 -32.69 2.71 -8.06
CA ARG A 713 -31.96 1.47 -8.32
C ARG A 713 -31.67 0.74 -7.00
N PRO A 714 -31.68 -0.60 -6.98
CA PRO A 714 -31.49 -1.36 -5.75
C PRO A 714 -30.22 -1.05 -4.94
N HIS A 715 -29.08 -0.88 -5.62
CA HIS A 715 -27.77 -0.61 -4.99
C HIS A 715 -27.60 0.86 -4.54
N ALA A 716 -28.52 1.76 -4.94
CA ALA A 716 -28.42 3.17 -4.59
C ALA A 716 -28.57 3.44 -3.08
N ARG A 717 -28.99 2.43 -2.30
CA ARG A 717 -28.93 2.43 -0.83
C ARG A 717 -27.51 2.71 -0.29
N ALA A 718 -26.46 2.39 -1.06
CA ALA A 718 -25.08 2.75 -0.73
C ALA A 718 -24.87 4.25 -0.51
N VAL A 719 -25.71 5.11 -1.12
CA VAL A 719 -25.62 6.57 -0.95
C VAL A 719 -25.76 6.99 0.52
N VAL A 720 -26.48 6.22 1.34
CA VAL A 720 -26.63 6.47 2.78
C VAL A 720 -25.27 6.42 3.46
N PHE A 721 -24.44 5.43 3.10
CA PHE A 721 -23.13 5.17 3.68
C PHE A 721 -22.00 5.99 3.07
N HIS A 722 -22.18 6.52 1.86
CA HIS A 722 -21.25 7.51 1.28
C HIS A 722 -21.06 8.75 2.16
N GLY A 723 -22.02 9.04 3.03
CA GLY A 723 -21.96 10.18 3.93
C GLY A 723 -22.06 11.53 3.21
N GLY A 724 -21.71 12.60 3.94
CA GLY A 724 -21.66 13.97 3.46
C GLY A 724 -22.89 14.40 2.67
N LEU A 725 -22.62 15.09 1.55
CA LEU A 725 -23.65 15.67 0.71
C LEU A 725 -24.43 14.63 -0.11
N LEU A 726 -23.80 13.55 -0.56
CA LEU A 726 -24.50 12.51 -1.33
C LEU A 726 -25.60 11.86 -0.50
N SER A 727 -25.30 11.49 0.75
CA SER A 727 -26.29 10.94 1.68
C SER A 727 -27.46 11.91 1.90
N ARG A 728 -27.17 13.22 2.01
CA ARG A 728 -28.19 14.27 2.15
C ARG A 728 -29.05 14.46 0.88
N ILE A 729 -28.44 14.38 -0.31
CA ILE A 729 -29.17 14.38 -1.59
C ILE A 729 -30.08 13.15 -1.68
N GLY A 730 -29.58 11.97 -1.32
CA GLY A 730 -30.38 10.74 -1.30
C GLY A 730 -31.63 10.86 -0.40
N GLU A 731 -31.44 11.39 0.80
CA GLU A 731 -32.52 11.66 1.74
C GLU A 731 -33.55 12.68 1.21
N MET A 732 -33.12 13.68 0.44
CA MET A 732 -34.04 14.65 -0.16
C MET A 732 -35.07 13.97 -1.09
N PHE A 733 -34.68 12.93 -1.84
CA PHE A 733 -35.56 12.25 -2.80
C PHE A 733 -36.37 11.11 -2.17
N ARG A 734 -35.75 10.27 -1.33
CA ARG A 734 -36.38 9.05 -0.78
C ARG A 734 -36.58 9.05 0.74
N ARG A 735 -36.10 10.09 1.44
CA ARG A 735 -36.23 10.25 2.90
C ARG A 735 -35.81 8.99 3.65
N ASP A 736 -36.58 8.62 4.68
CA ASP A 736 -36.34 7.46 5.54
C ASP A 736 -36.39 6.13 4.77
N GLU A 737 -37.11 6.04 3.64
CA GLU A 737 -37.23 4.78 2.89
C GLU A 737 -35.87 4.26 2.43
N LEU A 738 -34.98 5.16 1.99
CA LEU A 738 -33.64 4.79 1.54
C LEU A 738 -32.75 4.31 2.70
N ILE A 739 -32.94 4.90 3.89
CA ILE A 739 -32.24 4.49 5.11
C ILE A 739 -32.75 3.13 5.57
N ILE A 740 -34.07 2.91 5.54
CA ILE A 740 -34.69 1.62 5.85
C ILE A 740 -34.18 0.53 4.88
N ASP A 741 -34.10 0.83 3.58
CA ASP A 741 -33.54 -0.09 2.59
C ASP A 741 -32.07 -0.43 2.89
N ALA A 742 -31.25 0.58 3.26
CA ALA A 742 -29.85 0.39 3.62
C ALA A 742 -29.68 -0.44 4.90
N MET A 743 -30.55 -0.25 5.89
CA MET A 743 -30.59 -1.00 7.15
C MET A 743 -31.13 -2.42 7.03
N SER A 744 -31.80 -2.73 5.91
CA SER A 744 -32.36 -4.05 5.63
C SER A 744 -31.34 -5.04 5.05
N GLY A 745 -30.14 -4.57 4.68
CA GLY A 745 -29.04 -5.40 4.18
C GLY A 745 -28.62 -5.08 2.75
N PRO A 746 -27.79 -5.96 2.14
CA PRO A 746 -27.26 -5.76 0.80
C PRO A 746 -28.37 -5.83 -0.26
N SER A 747 -28.23 -5.06 -1.34
CA SER A 747 -29.22 -5.04 -2.40
C SER A 747 -29.21 -6.31 -3.26
N ILE A 748 -30.27 -6.49 -4.06
CA ILE A 748 -30.36 -7.57 -5.05
C ILE A 748 -29.23 -7.53 -6.09
N ALA A 749 -28.60 -6.37 -6.30
CA ALA A 749 -27.42 -6.25 -7.16
C ALA A 749 -26.27 -7.10 -6.60
N VAL A 750 -26.02 -7.01 -5.31
CA VAL A 750 -24.98 -7.77 -4.61
C VAL A 750 -25.43 -9.21 -4.34
N THR A 751 -26.63 -9.41 -3.78
CA THR A 751 -27.07 -10.73 -3.29
C THR A 751 -27.42 -11.72 -4.39
N LEU A 752 -28.02 -11.26 -5.50
CA LEU A 752 -28.42 -12.13 -6.61
C LEU A 752 -27.46 -12.04 -7.79
N HIS A 753 -27.01 -10.83 -8.15
CA HIS A 753 -26.21 -10.61 -9.36
C HIS A 753 -24.70 -10.55 -9.11
N ARG A 754 -24.25 -10.47 -7.85
CA ARG A 754 -22.84 -10.28 -7.47
C ARG A 754 -22.23 -9.05 -8.17
N GLN A 755 -22.98 -7.95 -8.12
CA GLN A 755 -22.63 -6.66 -8.72
C GLN A 755 -22.55 -5.61 -7.60
N GLY A 756 -21.34 -5.13 -7.33
CA GLY A 756 -21.02 -4.20 -6.25
C GLY A 756 -19.50 -4.09 -6.07
N ALA A 757 -19.06 -3.47 -4.98
CA ALA A 757 -17.66 -3.48 -4.59
C ALA A 757 -17.31 -4.85 -4.02
N LEU A 758 -16.24 -5.46 -4.52
CA LEU A 758 -15.65 -6.68 -3.97
C LEU A 758 -14.29 -6.35 -3.37
N ASP A 759 -14.14 -6.56 -2.06
CA ASP A 759 -12.84 -6.50 -1.40
C ASP A 759 -12.22 -7.90 -1.36
N THR A 760 -11.35 -8.18 -2.34
CA THR A 760 -10.64 -9.46 -2.45
C THR A 760 -9.55 -9.63 -1.39
N ARG A 761 -9.18 -8.57 -0.68
CA ARG A 761 -8.16 -8.62 0.39
C ARG A 761 -8.76 -9.12 1.69
N HIS A 762 -10.07 -9.00 1.86
CA HIS A 762 -10.76 -9.51 3.03
C HIS A 762 -10.91 -11.04 2.94
N PRO A 763 -10.59 -11.83 3.99
CA PRO A 763 -10.64 -13.30 3.93
C PRO A 763 -11.99 -13.87 3.49
N ALA A 764 -13.09 -13.17 3.82
CA ALA A 764 -14.44 -13.57 3.45
C ALA A 764 -14.88 -13.13 2.03
N MET A 765 -13.99 -12.53 1.23
CA MET A 765 -14.31 -11.93 -0.08
C MET A 765 -15.51 -10.97 0.03
N ALA A 766 -15.33 -9.88 0.78
CA ALA A 766 -16.43 -9.07 1.26
C ALA A 766 -17.07 -8.24 0.12
N TRP A 767 -18.38 -8.35 -0.05
CA TRP A 767 -19.17 -7.61 -1.02
C TRP A 767 -19.97 -6.48 -0.38
N SER A 768 -19.98 -5.29 -0.98
CA SER A 768 -20.84 -4.19 -0.57
C SER A 768 -21.53 -3.52 -1.75
N ASP A 769 -22.69 -2.89 -1.48
CA ASP A 769 -23.33 -2.02 -2.47
C ASP A 769 -22.43 -0.81 -2.73
N GLN A 770 -22.29 -0.43 -4.01
CA GLN A 770 -21.47 0.70 -4.41
C GLN A 770 -22.17 1.48 -5.52
N LEU A 771 -22.11 2.82 -5.43
CA LEU A 771 -22.43 3.69 -6.55
C LEU A 771 -21.20 3.86 -7.43
N SER A 772 -21.40 3.81 -8.74
CA SER A 772 -20.35 4.16 -9.69
C SER A 772 -19.98 5.64 -9.60
N THR A 773 -18.79 5.99 -10.08
CA THR A 773 -18.33 7.39 -10.17
C THR A 773 -19.28 8.24 -11.02
N ASP A 774 -19.82 7.67 -12.11
CA ASP A 774 -20.77 8.35 -12.99
C ASP A 774 -22.11 8.63 -12.28
N GLU A 775 -22.62 7.67 -11.50
CA GLU A 775 -23.82 7.89 -10.70
C GLU A 775 -23.61 8.96 -9.63
N CYS A 776 -22.46 8.94 -8.94
CA CYS A 776 -22.10 9.99 -7.99
C CYS A 776 -22.03 11.37 -8.69
N ASN A 777 -21.39 11.43 -9.86
CA ASN A 777 -21.31 12.65 -10.67
C ASN A 777 -22.69 13.16 -11.08
N LEU A 778 -23.61 12.27 -11.46
CA LEU A 778 -24.99 12.65 -11.77
C LEU A 778 -25.75 13.16 -10.55
N LEU A 779 -25.56 12.55 -9.37
CA LEU A 779 -26.15 13.06 -8.13
C LEU A 779 -25.63 14.47 -7.79
N TYR A 780 -24.34 14.75 -8.02
CA TYR A 780 -23.78 16.10 -7.90
C TYR A 780 -24.27 17.08 -8.98
N GLY A 781 -24.95 16.61 -10.02
CA GLY A 781 -25.34 17.41 -11.17
C GLY A 781 -24.15 17.84 -12.00
N PHE A 782 -23.21 16.93 -12.23
CA PHE A 782 -22.01 17.17 -13.04
C PHE A 782 -22.35 17.38 -14.51
N THR A 783 -21.70 18.36 -15.12
CA THR A 783 -21.66 18.58 -16.57
C THR A 783 -20.22 18.81 -16.97
N SER A 784 -19.77 18.05 -17.97
CA SER A 784 -18.42 18.19 -18.52
C SER A 784 -18.23 19.57 -19.16
N GLY A 785 -17.10 20.21 -18.87
CA GLY A 785 -16.66 21.43 -19.52
C GLY A 785 -15.94 21.16 -20.84
N ASP A 786 -15.00 22.04 -21.19
CA ASP A 786 -14.03 21.82 -22.26
C ASP A 786 -13.16 20.60 -21.89
N PRO A 787 -13.11 19.54 -22.72
CA PRO A 787 -12.37 18.32 -22.42
C PRO A 787 -10.87 18.55 -22.18
N ASN A 788 -10.32 19.68 -22.66
CA ASN A 788 -8.92 20.03 -22.42
C ASN A 788 -8.68 20.80 -21.11
N LYS A 789 -9.74 21.12 -20.36
CA LYS A 789 -9.69 21.98 -19.17
C LYS A 789 -10.68 21.48 -18.11
N ALA A 790 -10.25 20.55 -17.26
CA ALA A 790 -11.02 20.05 -16.11
C ALA A 790 -11.54 21.17 -15.19
N GLU A 791 -10.86 22.32 -15.12
CA GLU A 791 -11.34 23.49 -14.34
C GLU A 791 -12.65 24.10 -14.85
N THR A 792 -13.05 23.76 -16.07
CA THR A 792 -14.31 24.21 -16.69
C THR A 792 -15.47 23.27 -16.44
N ASP A 793 -15.22 22.11 -15.84
CA ASP A 793 -16.26 21.20 -15.37
C ASP A 793 -17.12 21.89 -14.31
N ARG A 794 -18.42 21.60 -14.33
CA ARG A 794 -19.38 22.24 -13.44
C ARG A 794 -20.21 21.21 -12.70
N THR A 795 -20.61 21.55 -11.48
CA THR A 795 -21.52 20.72 -10.68
C THR A 795 -22.63 21.60 -10.10
N LEU A 796 -23.84 21.05 -9.98
CA LEU A 796 -24.98 21.70 -9.33
C LEU A 796 -24.80 21.81 -7.82
N TRP A 797 -24.13 20.81 -7.25
CA TRP A 797 -23.83 20.69 -5.82
C TRP A 797 -22.31 20.68 -5.61
N PRO A 798 -21.79 21.21 -4.48
CA PRO A 798 -20.36 21.11 -4.18
C PRO A 798 -19.98 19.65 -3.94
N THR A 799 -18.88 19.17 -4.52
CA THR A 799 -18.39 17.82 -4.22
C THR A 799 -17.75 17.79 -2.84
N GLU A 800 -17.51 16.60 -2.30
CA GLU A 800 -16.78 16.43 -1.05
C GLU A 800 -15.40 17.13 -1.11
N ALA A 801 -14.70 17.04 -2.24
CA ALA A 801 -13.43 17.76 -2.47
C ALA A 801 -13.60 19.29 -2.41
N HIS A 802 -14.70 19.85 -2.92
CA HIS A 802 -14.97 21.29 -2.79
C HIS A 802 -15.17 21.71 -1.34
N LEU A 803 -15.82 20.87 -0.52
CA LEU A 803 -16.01 21.15 0.90
C LEU A 803 -14.66 21.12 1.63
N TRP A 804 -13.84 20.10 1.42
CA TRP A 804 -12.48 20.03 1.98
C TRP A 804 -11.60 21.22 1.57
N ASP A 805 -11.59 21.59 0.30
CA ASP A 805 -10.72 22.65 -0.23
C ASP A 805 -11.15 24.06 0.21
N PHE A 806 -12.46 24.30 0.32
CA PHE A 806 -13.00 25.67 0.39
C PHE A 806 -13.82 25.98 1.64
N LEU A 807 -14.22 24.98 2.43
CA LEU A 807 -14.94 25.16 3.68
C LEU A 807 -14.02 24.79 4.85
N ALA A 808 -13.41 25.79 5.48
CA ALA A 808 -12.38 25.61 6.52
C ALA A 808 -12.85 24.83 7.77
N GLU A 809 -14.17 24.72 7.99
CA GLU A 809 -14.76 23.98 9.09
C GLU A 809 -15.10 22.53 8.73
N TYR A 810 -15.03 22.17 7.44
CA TYR A 810 -15.34 20.82 6.99
C TYR A 810 -14.21 19.87 7.36
N SER A 811 -14.57 18.84 8.12
CA SER A 811 -13.64 17.84 8.67
C SER A 811 -14.12 16.42 8.38
N GLY A 812 -14.88 16.23 7.29
CA GLY A 812 -15.46 14.95 6.91
C GLY A 812 -16.77 14.58 7.64
N SER A 813 -17.34 15.50 8.44
CA SER A 813 -18.65 15.33 9.08
C SER A 813 -19.63 16.42 8.67
N TRP A 814 -20.92 16.11 8.71
CA TRP A 814 -21.96 17.08 8.38
C TRP A 814 -22.19 18.05 9.54
N SER A 815 -21.91 19.33 9.31
CA SER A 815 -22.02 20.41 10.29
C SER A 815 -23.22 21.34 10.04
N VAL A 816 -23.47 22.29 10.96
CA VAL A 816 -24.58 23.27 10.83
C VAL A 816 -24.35 24.14 9.61
N THR A 817 -23.10 24.52 9.38
CA THR A 817 -22.65 25.25 8.20
C THR A 817 -22.95 24.46 6.93
N CYS A 818 -22.70 23.15 6.91
CA CYS A 818 -23.03 22.28 5.77
C CYS A 818 -24.54 22.26 5.49
N GLU A 819 -25.37 22.10 6.53
CA GLU A 819 -26.83 22.10 6.38
C GLU A 819 -27.36 23.47 5.92
N THR A 820 -26.75 24.57 6.37
CA THR A 820 -27.10 25.93 5.93
C THR A 820 -26.76 26.14 4.46
N ILE A 821 -25.57 25.71 4.03
CA ILE A 821 -25.15 25.75 2.62
C ILE A 821 -26.09 24.90 1.77
N PHE A 822 -26.39 23.68 2.21
CA PHE A 822 -27.32 22.78 1.53
C PHE A 822 -28.70 23.41 1.38
N SER A 823 -29.27 23.96 2.45
CA SER A 823 -30.58 24.63 2.44
C SER A 823 -30.60 25.84 1.51
N ASP A 824 -29.53 26.64 1.47
CA ASP A 824 -29.42 27.79 0.56
C ASP A 824 -29.40 27.35 -0.91
N ILE A 825 -28.61 26.31 -1.23
CA ILE A 825 -28.57 25.73 -2.59
C ILE A 825 -29.92 25.11 -2.94
N LEU A 826 -30.50 24.30 -2.05
CA LEU A 826 -31.80 23.66 -2.24
C LEU A 826 -32.88 24.69 -2.56
N SER A 827 -32.95 25.80 -1.81
CA SER A 827 -33.91 26.87 -2.08
C SER A 827 -33.76 27.47 -3.49
N LYS A 828 -32.54 27.51 -4.04
CA LYS A 828 -32.28 28.01 -5.41
C LYS A 828 -32.63 26.95 -6.45
N VAL A 829 -32.39 25.67 -6.14
CA VAL A 829 -32.78 24.52 -6.96
C VAL A 829 -34.30 24.43 -7.07
N GLU A 830 -35.04 24.59 -5.96
CA GLU A 830 -36.50 24.60 -5.94
C GLU A 830 -37.11 25.76 -6.73
N ARG A 831 -36.47 26.93 -6.69
CA ARG A 831 -36.84 28.10 -7.50
C ARG A 831 -36.45 27.98 -8.98
N GLY A 832 -35.69 26.97 -9.37
CA GLY A 832 -35.22 26.80 -10.74
C GLY A 832 -34.16 27.83 -11.18
N VAL A 833 -33.45 28.44 -10.23
CA VAL A 833 -32.48 29.54 -10.49
C VAL A 833 -31.03 29.14 -10.21
N MET A 834 -30.76 27.94 -9.69
CA MET A 834 -29.39 27.48 -9.42
C MET A 834 -28.70 27.04 -10.71
N GLU A 835 -27.54 27.62 -10.99
CA GLU A 835 -26.68 27.23 -12.10
C GLU A 835 -25.57 26.29 -11.62
N PRO A 836 -25.16 25.30 -12.43
CA PRO A 836 -23.99 24.48 -12.10
C PRO A 836 -22.73 25.36 -12.13
N LEU A 837 -21.92 25.26 -11.07
CA LEU A 837 -20.75 26.09 -10.85
C LEU A 837 -19.47 25.33 -11.15
N THR A 838 -18.46 26.03 -11.67
CA THR A 838 -17.10 25.49 -11.78
C THR A 838 -16.45 25.38 -10.41
N ARG A 839 -15.31 24.68 -10.31
CA ARG A 839 -14.49 24.66 -9.08
C ARG A 839 -14.19 26.06 -8.56
N GLY A 840 -13.84 27.00 -9.45
CA GLY A 840 -13.62 28.41 -9.09
C GLY A 840 -14.90 29.10 -8.58
N GLY A 841 -16.05 28.81 -9.20
CA GLY A 841 -17.36 29.27 -8.74
C GLY A 841 -17.70 28.76 -7.33
N TRP A 842 -17.45 27.48 -7.05
CA TRP A 842 -17.60 26.91 -5.71
C TRP A 842 -16.66 27.53 -4.69
N SER A 843 -15.41 27.81 -5.06
CA SER A 843 -14.47 28.50 -4.18
C SER A 843 -15.00 29.87 -3.77
N GLN A 844 -15.53 30.65 -4.72
CA GLN A 844 -16.14 31.95 -4.43
C GLN A 844 -17.42 31.82 -3.59
N TYR A 845 -18.25 30.82 -3.89
CA TYR A 845 -19.50 30.57 -3.18
C TYR A 845 -19.28 30.20 -1.72
N LEU A 846 -18.40 29.23 -1.45
CA LEU A 846 -18.14 28.68 -0.12
C LEU A 846 -17.31 29.64 0.75
N LYS A 847 -16.44 30.46 0.15
CA LYS A 847 -15.69 31.51 0.88
C LYS A 847 -16.52 32.72 1.27
N ASN A 848 -17.81 32.77 0.90
CA ASN A 848 -18.71 33.86 1.25
C ASN A 848 -18.74 34.04 2.79
N LYS A 849 -18.64 35.30 3.24
CA LYS A 849 -18.66 35.65 4.67
C LYS A 849 -19.87 35.11 5.42
N ARG A 850 -21.00 34.85 4.73
CA ARG A 850 -22.21 34.25 5.32
C ARG A 850 -21.99 32.84 5.86
N TYR A 851 -21.00 32.10 5.36
CA TYR A 851 -20.69 30.73 5.79
C TYR A 851 -19.43 30.64 6.66
N ARG A 852 -18.80 31.79 6.97
CA ARG A 852 -17.77 31.86 8.00
C ARG A 852 -18.48 32.15 9.32
N GLU A 853 -19.03 31.13 9.96
CA GLU A 853 -19.23 31.26 11.40
C GLU A 853 -17.86 31.41 12.05
N TRP A 854 -17.81 32.25 13.08
CA TRP A 854 -16.57 32.49 13.83
C TRP A 854 -16.40 31.32 14.78
N THR A 855 -16.11 30.13 14.25
CA THR A 855 -15.70 28.99 15.07
C THR A 855 -14.23 29.20 15.38
N PRO A 856 -13.85 29.52 16.64
CA PRO A 856 -12.45 29.82 16.99
C PRO A 856 -11.52 28.61 16.83
N LEU A 857 -12.09 27.42 16.65
CA LEU A 857 -11.43 26.15 16.48
C LEU A 857 -11.58 25.76 15.00
N GLY A 858 -10.58 26.05 14.17
CA GLY A 858 -10.56 25.58 12.78
C GLY A 858 -10.63 24.05 12.67
N ALA A 859 -10.72 23.51 11.44
CA ALA A 859 -10.68 22.06 11.24
C ALA A 859 -9.49 21.42 11.99
N PRO A 860 -9.68 20.24 12.63
CA PRO A 860 -8.59 19.56 13.33
C PRO A 860 -7.43 19.30 12.38
N THR A 861 -6.22 19.57 12.84
CA THR A 861 -5.00 19.25 12.09
C THR A 861 -4.80 17.74 12.03
N ASP A 862 -4.06 17.25 11.03
CA ASP A 862 -3.68 15.84 10.93
C ASP A 862 -2.98 15.31 12.19
N GLU A 863 -2.21 16.15 12.88
CA GLU A 863 -1.58 15.81 14.16
C GLU A 863 -2.62 15.52 15.24
N LYS A 864 -3.69 16.33 15.33
CA LYS A 864 -4.77 16.09 16.28
C LYS A 864 -5.48 14.77 15.98
N TRP A 865 -5.73 14.46 14.71
CA TRP A 865 -6.31 13.18 14.31
C TRP A 865 -5.42 12.00 14.67
N ARG A 866 -4.10 12.10 14.43
CA ARG A 866 -3.12 11.06 14.82
C ARG A 866 -3.08 10.89 16.34
N ARG A 867 -2.99 11.98 17.09
CA ARG A 867 -3.00 11.94 18.56
C ARG A 867 -4.27 11.28 19.10
N ALA A 868 -5.44 11.63 18.56
CA ALA A 868 -6.70 11.02 18.98
C ALA A 868 -6.76 9.52 18.61
N ALA A 869 -6.29 9.13 17.43
CA ALA A 869 -6.22 7.72 17.03
C ALA A 869 -5.32 6.92 18.00
N SER A 870 -4.09 7.36 18.21
CA SER A 870 -3.14 6.72 19.13
C SER A 870 -3.67 6.66 20.56
N MET A 871 -4.36 7.72 21.01
CA MET A 871 -5.02 7.74 22.31
C MET A 871 -6.12 6.68 22.39
N THR A 872 -7.01 6.58 21.40
CA THR A 872 -8.07 5.55 21.42
C THR A 872 -7.51 4.13 21.35
N GLU A 873 -6.41 3.91 20.62
CA GLU A 873 -5.75 2.61 20.48
C GLU A 873 -4.99 2.21 21.74
N LEU A 874 -4.31 3.15 22.40
CA LEU A 874 -3.57 2.90 23.63
C LEU A 874 -4.49 2.44 24.77
N TYR A 875 -5.66 3.07 24.92
CA TYR A 875 -6.58 2.78 26.03
C TYR A 875 -7.61 1.70 25.68
N TYR A 876 -7.92 1.50 24.39
CA TYR A 876 -8.80 0.43 23.91
C TYR A 876 -8.21 -0.26 22.68
N PRO A 877 -7.23 -1.17 22.85
CA PRO A 877 -6.57 -1.86 21.74
C PRO A 877 -7.54 -2.66 20.86
N SER A 878 -8.64 -3.17 21.43
CA SER A 878 -9.69 -3.86 20.67
C SER A 878 -10.31 -3.00 19.57
N THR A 879 -10.22 -1.66 19.69
CA THR A 879 -10.75 -0.74 18.68
C THR A 879 -9.91 -0.66 17.41
N GLU A 880 -8.64 -1.11 17.43
CA GLU A 880 -7.78 -1.14 16.24
C GLU A 880 -8.43 -1.95 15.10
N ARG A 881 -9.15 -3.02 15.46
CA ARG A 881 -9.68 -4.01 14.51
C ARG A 881 -11.05 -3.67 13.94
N TRP A 882 -11.65 -2.51 14.24
CA TRP A 882 -13.03 -2.22 13.79
C TRP A 882 -13.21 -2.24 12.27
N HIS A 883 -12.21 -1.79 11.51
CA HIS A 883 -12.23 -1.88 10.05
C HIS A 883 -12.02 -3.34 9.61
N GLY A 884 -12.98 -3.88 8.85
CA GLY A 884 -12.95 -5.26 8.38
C GLY A 884 -13.48 -6.28 9.38
N SER A 885 -13.88 -5.88 10.58
CA SER A 885 -14.52 -6.81 11.53
C SER A 885 -16.01 -6.96 11.27
N ARG A 886 -16.57 -8.13 11.61
CA ARG A 886 -18.01 -8.32 11.64
C ARG A 886 -18.60 -7.46 12.75
N LEU A 887 -19.78 -6.90 12.50
CA LEU A 887 -20.48 -6.01 13.42
C LEU A 887 -20.76 -6.67 14.78
N GLU A 888 -20.99 -7.99 14.80
CA GLU A 888 -21.17 -8.76 16.04
C GLU A 888 -19.88 -8.95 16.85
N ASP A 889 -18.73 -8.98 16.18
CA ASP A 889 -17.41 -9.20 16.77
C ASP A 889 -16.78 -7.89 17.26
N ILE A 890 -17.41 -6.75 16.98
CA ILE A 890 -16.92 -5.45 17.43
C ILE A 890 -17.22 -5.29 18.92
N GLU A 891 -16.17 -5.39 19.72
CA GLU A 891 -16.20 -5.04 21.13
C GLU A 891 -16.24 -3.51 21.28
N LEU A 892 -17.34 -3.01 21.84
CA LEU A 892 -17.47 -1.62 22.21
C LEU A 892 -16.82 -1.39 23.58
N PRO A 893 -16.12 -0.25 23.78
CA PRO A 893 -15.58 0.13 25.07
C PRO A 893 -16.64 -0.03 26.17
N PRO A 894 -16.33 -0.74 27.28
CA PRO A 894 -17.27 -0.82 28.39
C PRO A 894 -17.54 0.59 28.89
N ALA A 895 -18.81 0.88 29.23
CA ALA A 895 -19.13 2.10 29.97
C ALA A 895 -18.26 2.10 31.23
N VAL A 896 -17.37 3.09 31.35
CA VAL A 896 -16.53 3.26 32.53
C VAL A 896 -17.50 3.44 33.70
N GLN A 897 -17.63 2.40 34.54
CA GLN A 897 -18.48 2.47 35.72
C GLN A 897 -17.82 3.42 36.71
N MET A 898 -18.41 4.61 36.88
CA MET A 898 -18.14 5.51 38.00
C MET A 898 -18.61 4.89 39.32
#